data_AF-A0A943S9B4-F1
#
_entry.id   AF-A0A943S9B4-F1
#
_cell.length_a   1.000
_cell.length_b   1.000
_cell.length_c   1.000
_cell.angle_alpha   90.00
_cell.angle_beta   90.00
_cell.angle_gamma   90.00
#
_symmetry.space_group_name_H-M   'P 1'
#
loop_
_entity.id
_entity.type
_entity.pdbx_description
1 polymer ?
#
loop_
_entity_poly.entity_id
_entity_poly.type
_entity_poly.pdbx_seq_one_letter_code
_entity_poly.pdbx_strand_id
1 'polypeptide(L)'
;MKIGKILLTVLMSAVLVINTLICYPVSGIMLTQQDTAIPSGKTITITQAKSLGLSNSSDYSSLQSKLALAQVRYSQSVKSLQLKKKDQSTFRWTPLLNFKFPEDPTLKEEVEYTYKPLELQSDIDVLKHQMLDNRYAVYEEITLLYVECYTLQEKITFYETRLNTLQETQEKNQARLAIGQATQNDVDKIGSDVEKVQTQLLGDMRNYETAKDKLSDAMGLDVRSGYTFMNPYISAEITRDDIEGILNDTYERDQGYYEAQVNTSNALLELNTNNQLMSNQYGTNMNLINSFVQQVLNGEDVDQSAFRLKYDEFLQKIDAPWQGKFKILFIKIPKEWKKGEVDGIRYVEDEPYALYEAALNYKDVYDEEQQVKKALETSVTDSFNNYISVRTTYESMRAQVAEAQETLQKDTAKNLMGQFSYEELADEQTEYADLQMEELEALSDYTKTLASFDRLTCGAISDRLEALDSGSTDVMGGGVSYVVEEEEEGAYYYIHSLASDNAFEFGLYIPEKLGVTITAYELWVNGTQIGDRTDISRSIKHLALSIDSVDSAFVRLYDQDTVVDDCEIDTSVYSGKLVITTGYQIKSDESRVIGTYTLNTSAVTGVASLEIQTDKADIQYYDIRTADGMYLANREKIPIRTGFKYLGLISSDIPNLTFCFYGSERQLLYECRADAESRQLVEKKEE
;
A
#
# COMPACT_ATOMS: atom_id res chain seq x y z
N MET A 1 66.73 7.94 53.79
CA MET A 1 65.49 7.15 53.83
C MET A 1 65.61 5.92 52.94
N LYS A 2 66.37 4.94 53.43
CA LYS A 2 66.30 3.54 53.00
C LYS A 2 65.31 2.86 53.96
N ILE A 3 64.57 1.86 53.49
CA ILE A 3 63.59 0.98 54.20
C ILE A 3 62.12 1.14 53.75
N GLY A 4 61.71 2.25 53.12
CA GLY A 4 60.31 2.40 52.65
C GLY A 4 59.96 1.79 51.28
N LYS A 5 60.95 1.40 50.46
CA LYS A 5 60.74 0.89 49.09
C LYS A 5 60.93 -0.61 48.91
N ILE A 6 61.19 -1.35 49.99
CA ILE A 6 61.42 -2.82 49.95
C ILE A 6 60.13 -3.60 50.24
N LEU A 7 59.08 -2.98 50.78
CA LEU A 7 57.82 -3.68 51.07
C LEU A 7 56.82 -3.74 49.91
N LEU A 8 56.96 -2.90 48.87
CA LEU A 8 56.03 -2.91 47.73
C LEU A 8 56.50 -3.84 46.60
N THR A 9 57.79 -4.19 46.55
CA THR A 9 58.34 -5.16 45.58
C THR A 9 58.22 -6.61 46.06
N VAL A 10 57.97 -6.84 47.35
CA VAL A 10 57.86 -8.19 47.94
C VAL A 10 56.44 -8.77 47.80
N LEU A 11 55.42 -7.97 47.51
CA LEU A 11 54.08 -8.49 47.16
C LEU A 11 53.88 -8.77 45.67
N MET A 12 54.78 -8.28 44.79
CA MET A 12 54.69 -8.49 43.34
C MET A 12 55.59 -9.62 42.81
N SER A 13 56.21 -10.40 43.69
CA SER A 13 57.13 -11.50 43.32
C SER A 13 56.83 -12.83 44.03
N ALA A 14 55.62 -13.02 44.55
CA ALA A 14 55.22 -14.22 45.30
C ALA A 14 54.10 -15.05 44.64
N VAL A 15 53.82 -14.86 43.34
CA VAL A 15 52.97 -15.79 42.55
C VAL A 15 53.72 -16.42 41.37
N LEU A 16 55.00 -16.05 41.19
CA LEU A 16 55.89 -16.72 40.25
C LEU A 16 56.84 -17.64 41.02
N VAL A 17 56.83 -18.92 40.66
CA VAL A 17 57.82 -19.96 41.00
C VAL A 17 57.59 -20.74 42.32
N ILE A 18 56.56 -21.61 42.33
CA ILE A 18 56.72 -23.05 42.64
C ILE A 18 55.77 -23.82 41.71
N ASN A 19 56.25 -24.19 40.53
CA ASN A 19 56.11 -25.55 40.00
C ASN A 19 57.02 -25.74 38.78
N THR A 20 58.19 -26.27 39.06
CA THR A 20 59.20 -26.73 38.10
C THR A 20 58.81 -28.09 37.52
N LEU A 21 58.86 -28.17 36.18
CA LEU A 21 59.45 -29.24 35.36
C LEU A 21 59.06 -30.71 35.64
N ILE A 22 58.43 -31.37 34.66
CA ILE A 22 58.92 -32.56 33.91
C ILE A 22 57.77 -33.31 33.19
N CYS A 23 57.90 -33.37 31.86
CA CYS A 23 57.54 -34.42 30.90
C CYS A 23 56.08 -34.88 30.60
N TYR A 24 55.90 -35.06 29.29
CA TYR A 24 54.95 -35.88 28.51
C TYR A 24 53.62 -35.29 28.04
N PRO A 25 53.30 -35.51 26.74
CA PRO A 25 52.13 -34.95 26.07
C PRO A 25 50.94 -35.86 26.33
N VAL A 26 49.84 -35.28 26.81
CA VAL A 26 48.57 -35.99 26.94
C VAL A 26 47.53 -35.21 26.14
N SER A 27 47.26 -35.80 24.98
CA SER A 27 45.99 -35.85 24.26
C SER A 27 44.77 -35.41 25.07
N GLY A 28 43.91 -34.59 24.46
CA GLY A 28 42.52 -34.51 24.86
C GLY A 28 41.99 -33.12 25.20
N ILE A 29 42.19 -32.14 24.34
CA ILE A 29 41.11 -31.20 24.02
C ILE A 29 41.02 -31.22 22.51
N MET A 30 40.06 -31.99 22.00
CA MET A 30 39.66 -31.86 20.62
C MET A 30 39.26 -30.39 20.44
N LEU A 31 40.06 -29.65 19.67
CA LEU A 31 39.50 -28.77 18.66
C LEU A 31 38.54 -29.65 17.89
N THR A 32 37.28 -29.70 18.34
CA THR A 32 36.21 -30.17 17.49
C THR A 32 36.33 -29.29 16.28
N GLN A 33 36.71 -29.91 15.15
CA GLN A 33 36.17 -29.55 13.86
C GLN A 33 34.74 -29.09 14.14
N GLN A 34 34.52 -27.78 14.14
CA GLN A 34 33.19 -27.31 13.90
C GLN A 34 32.98 -27.69 12.46
N ASP A 35 32.21 -28.77 12.29
CA ASP A 35 31.59 -29.13 11.03
C ASP A 35 31.23 -27.82 10.32
N THR A 36 31.74 -27.71 9.10
CA THR A 36 31.22 -26.85 8.06
C THR A 36 29.76 -27.23 7.84
N ALA A 37 28.92 -26.69 8.72
CA ALA A 37 27.49 -26.76 8.68
C ALA A 37 27.02 -25.46 9.34
N ILE A 38 26.75 -24.44 8.52
CA ILE A 38 25.75 -23.44 8.90
C ILE A 38 24.42 -24.20 8.91
N PRO A 39 23.91 -24.66 10.07
CA PRO A 39 22.53 -24.30 10.39
C PRO A 39 22.25 -24.24 11.91
N SER A 40 21.93 -23.03 12.40
CA SER A 40 21.05 -22.76 13.55
C SER A 40 20.93 -21.23 13.73
N GLY A 41 20.54 -20.53 12.67
CA GLY A 41 20.21 -19.10 12.69
C GLY A 41 18.79 -18.91 12.14
N LYS A 42 18.10 -17.86 12.58
CA LYS A 42 16.84 -17.45 11.96
C LYS A 42 17.15 -16.84 10.60
N THR A 43 16.53 -17.32 9.53
CA THR A 43 16.64 -16.67 8.22
C THR A 43 15.67 -15.51 8.14
N ILE A 44 16.11 -14.38 7.58
CA ILE A 44 15.24 -13.26 7.24
C ILE A 44 15.15 -13.17 5.71
N THR A 45 13.94 -12.89 5.21
CA THR A 45 13.68 -12.60 3.79
C THR A 45 13.53 -11.10 3.58
N ILE A 46 13.69 -10.64 2.34
CA ILE A 46 13.46 -9.24 1.99
C ILE A 46 12.00 -8.82 2.20
N THR A 47 11.03 -9.70 1.94
CA THR A 47 9.60 -9.45 2.17
C THR A 47 9.31 -9.21 3.64
N GLN A 48 9.84 -10.06 4.52
CA GLN A 48 9.73 -9.88 5.96
C GLN A 48 10.40 -8.58 6.42
N ALA A 49 11.58 -8.28 5.89
CA ALA A 49 12.29 -7.05 6.20
C ALA A 49 11.47 -5.80 5.83
N LYS A 50 10.85 -5.78 4.63
CA LYS A 50 9.98 -4.68 4.16
C LYS A 50 8.74 -4.53 5.05
N SER A 51 8.08 -5.64 5.40
CA SER A 51 6.90 -5.62 6.28
C SER A 51 7.24 -5.09 7.68
N LEU A 52 8.39 -5.48 8.22
CA LEU A 52 8.88 -4.99 9.52
C LEU A 52 9.24 -3.52 9.44
N GLY A 53 9.97 -3.08 8.41
CA GLY A 53 10.27 -1.67 8.15
C GLY A 53 9.03 -0.80 8.05
N LEU A 54 8.01 -1.25 7.31
CA LEU A 54 6.75 -0.50 7.20
C LEU A 54 6.01 -0.40 8.53
N SER A 55 6.04 -1.46 9.34
CA SER A 55 5.43 -1.49 10.68
C SER A 55 6.19 -0.61 11.68
N ASN A 56 7.50 -0.46 11.51
CA ASN A 56 8.37 0.36 12.34
C ASN A 56 8.37 1.85 11.94
N SER A 57 7.92 2.18 10.72
CA SER A 57 7.86 3.56 10.22
C SER A 57 6.85 4.41 11.00
N SER A 58 7.37 5.38 11.76
CA SER A 58 6.55 6.36 12.49
C SER A 58 5.74 7.25 11.56
N ASP A 59 6.30 7.58 10.39
CA ASP A 59 5.67 8.44 9.40
C ASP A 59 4.48 7.72 8.76
N TYR A 60 4.66 6.44 8.42
CA TYR A 60 3.57 5.62 7.89
C TYR A 60 2.44 5.45 8.90
N SER A 61 2.76 5.15 10.17
CA SER A 61 1.76 5.03 11.25
C SER A 61 1.02 6.35 11.52
N SER A 62 1.74 7.47 11.46
CA SER A 62 1.16 8.82 11.58
C SER A 62 0.19 9.12 10.42
N LEU A 63 0.57 8.78 9.18
CA LEU A 63 -0.30 8.93 8.01
C LEU A 63 -1.53 8.02 8.09
N GLN A 64 -1.40 6.77 8.53
CA GLN A 64 -2.55 5.88 8.79
C GLN A 64 -3.54 6.49 9.79
N SER A 65 -3.02 7.04 10.89
CA SER A 65 -3.83 7.69 11.91
C SER A 65 -4.55 8.94 11.37
N LYS A 66 -3.87 9.74 10.54
CA LYS A 66 -4.46 10.90 9.86
C LYS A 66 -5.53 10.48 8.86
N LEU A 67 -5.30 9.44 8.07
CA LEU A 67 -6.26 8.90 7.11
C LEU A 67 -7.52 8.42 7.82
N ALA A 68 -7.39 7.62 8.88
CA ALA A 68 -8.53 7.15 9.67
C ALA A 68 -9.34 8.33 10.25
N LEU A 69 -8.66 9.36 10.76
CA LEU A 69 -9.33 10.57 11.26
C LEU A 69 -10.02 11.35 10.13
N ALA A 70 -9.42 11.45 8.96
CA ALA A 70 -10.00 12.12 7.80
C ALA A 70 -11.25 11.38 7.30
N GLN A 71 -11.22 10.05 7.23
CA GLN A 71 -12.38 9.21 6.90
C GLN A 71 -13.52 9.35 7.91
N VAL A 72 -13.20 9.41 9.21
CA VAL A 72 -14.21 9.68 10.25
C VAL A 72 -14.78 11.10 10.11
N ARG A 73 -13.96 12.11 9.81
CA ARG A 73 -14.43 13.48 9.58
C ARG A 73 -15.33 13.58 8.36
N TYR A 74 -14.98 12.86 7.28
CA TYR A 74 -15.79 12.77 6.08
C TYR A 74 -17.17 12.16 6.39
N SER A 75 -17.21 10.95 6.96
CA SER A 75 -18.47 10.27 7.29
C SER A 75 -19.35 11.07 8.25
N GLN A 76 -18.76 11.70 9.29
CA GLN A 76 -19.48 12.58 10.20
C GLN A 76 -20.03 13.81 9.49
N SER A 77 -19.24 14.45 8.62
CA SER A 77 -19.65 15.65 7.88
C SER A 77 -20.77 15.33 6.91
N VAL A 78 -20.64 14.29 6.09
CA VAL A 78 -21.69 13.82 5.16
C VAL A 78 -22.99 13.53 5.92
N LYS A 79 -22.92 12.75 7.01
CA LYS A 79 -24.10 12.44 7.82
C LYS A 79 -24.72 13.69 8.44
N SER A 80 -23.91 14.64 8.91
CA SER A 80 -24.39 15.90 9.49
C SER A 80 -25.08 16.78 8.45
N LEU A 81 -24.54 16.85 7.22
CA LEU A 81 -25.11 17.60 6.11
C LEU A 81 -26.41 16.94 5.63
N GLN A 82 -26.47 15.62 5.52
CA GLN A 82 -27.69 14.87 5.22
C GLN A 82 -28.78 15.11 6.29
N LEU A 83 -28.42 15.04 7.57
CA LEU A 83 -29.35 15.34 8.66
C LEU A 83 -29.83 16.78 8.57
N LYS A 84 -28.94 17.76 8.33
CA LYS A 84 -29.29 19.19 8.17
C LYS A 84 -30.24 19.41 6.99
N LYS A 85 -29.99 18.77 5.84
CA LYS A 85 -30.86 18.82 4.64
C LYS A 85 -32.23 18.20 4.91
N LYS A 86 -32.27 17.02 5.55
CA LYS A 86 -33.52 16.36 5.98
C LYS A 86 -34.29 17.21 6.99
N ASP A 87 -33.58 17.81 7.93
CA ASP A 87 -34.10 18.69 8.95
C ASP A 87 -34.71 19.96 8.36
N GLN A 88 -34.10 20.53 7.32
CA GLN A 88 -34.63 21.67 6.58
C GLN A 88 -35.84 21.31 5.73
N SER A 89 -35.88 20.12 5.14
CA SER A 89 -37.00 19.68 4.29
C SER A 89 -38.19 19.09 5.06
N THR A 90 -38.10 18.96 6.39
CA THR A 90 -39.15 18.34 7.23
C THR A 90 -39.77 19.32 8.23
N PHE A 91 -41.09 19.21 8.38
CA PHE A 91 -41.83 19.95 9.40
C PHE A 91 -41.45 19.45 10.80
N ARG A 92 -41.11 20.36 11.71
CA ARG A 92 -40.70 20.04 13.08
C ARG A 92 -41.44 20.90 14.09
N TRP A 93 -41.77 20.31 15.23
CA TRP A 93 -42.38 21.02 16.35
C TRP A 93 -41.74 20.60 17.67
N THR A 94 -41.56 21.53 18.61
CA THR A 94 -41.07 21.22 19.96
C THR A 94 -42.22 21.24 20.98
N PRO A 95 -42.08 20.55 22.13
CA PRO A 95 -43.06 20.62 23.23
C PRO A 95 -43.32 22.04 23.77
N LEU A 96 -42.42 22.98 23.46
CA LEU A 96 -42.53 24.41 23.76
C LEU A 96 -43.28 25.20 22.67
N LEU A 97 -43.99 24.51 21.76
CA LEU A 97 -44.77 25.11 20.66
C LEU A 97 -43.93 25.95 19.69
N ASN A 98 -42.67 25.57 19.46
CA ASN A 98 -41.87 26.13 18.37
C ASN A 98 -42.09 25.28 17.12
N PHE A 99 -42.65 25.88 16.06
CA PHE A 99 -42.93 25.22 14.79
C PHE A 99 -41.90 25.68 13.74
N LYS A 100 -41.21 24.73 13.13
CA LYS A 100 -40.32 24.95 11.99
C LYS A 100 -40.92 24.29 10.76
N PHE A 101 -41.17 25.10 9.73
CA PHE A 101 -41.69 24.63 8.45
C PHE A 101 -40.54 24.20 7.54
N PRO A 102 -40.81 23.33 6.56
CA PRO A 102 -39.85 23.03 5.52
C PRO A 102 -39.43 24.31 4.79
N GLU A 103 -38.12 24.47 4.58
CA GLU A 103 -37.52 25.60 3.88
C GLU A 103 -36.60 25.05 2.78
N ASP A 104 -36.62 25.69 1.60
CA ASP A 104 -35.65 25.40 0.55
C ASP A 104 -34.27 25.88 1.01
N PRO A 105 -33.20 25.12 0.76
CA PRO A 105 -31.86 25.49 1.19
C PRO A 105 -31.45 26.82 0.55
N THR A 106 -30.77 27.66 1.33
CA THR A 106 -30.19 28.89 0.79
C THR A 106 -29.02 28.56 -0.14
N LEU A 107 -28.68 29.43 -1.09
CA LEU A 107 -27.53 29.25 -1.98
C LEU A 107 -26.24 28.91 -1.22
N LYS A 108 -26.01 29.56 -0.07
CA LYS A 108 -24.86 29.29 0.80
C LYS A 108 -24.88 27.87 1.38
N GLU A 109 -26.06 27.35 1.70
CA GLU A 109 -26.22 26.00 2.23
C GLU A 109 -26.15 24.94 1.12
N GLU A 110 -26.66 25.22 -0.07
CA GLU A 110 -26.44 24.34 -1.24
C GLU A 110 -24.96 24.22 -1.60
N VAL A 111 -24.23 25.35 -1.60
CA VAL A 111 -22.77 25.36 -1.74
C VAL A 111 -22.12 24.53 -0.62
N GLU A 112 -22.53 24.72 0.64
CA GLU A 112 -21.99 23.91 1.75
C GLU A 112 -22.27 22.41 1.59
N TYR A 113 -23.46 22.02 1.10
CA TYR A 113 -23.84 20.61 0.91
C TYR A 113 -23.04 19.93 -0.20
N THR A 114 -22.65 20.67 -1.24
CA THR A 114 -21.94 20.12 -2.40
C THR A 114 -20.43 20.16 -2.22
N TYR A 115 -19.86 21.29 -1.77
CA TYR A 115 -18.40 21.48 -1.79
C TYR A 115 -17.69 20.87 -0.59
N LYS A 116 -18.30 20.87 0.60
CA LYS A 116 -17.63 20.40 1.82
C LYS A 116 -17.30 18.89 1.80
N PRO A 117 -18.16 18.00 1.25
CA PRO A 117 -17.78 16.61 1.05
C PRO A 117 -16.62 16.44 0.05
N LEU A 118 -16.57 17.26 -1.01
CA LEU A 118 -15.51 17.20 -2.02
C LEU A 118 -14.16 17.60 -1.45
N GLU A 119 -14.11 18.67 -0.65
CA GLU A 119 -12.90 19.11 0.05
C GLU A 119 -12.37 18.00 0.98
N LEU A 120 -13.26 17.42 1.80
CA LEU A 120 -12.88 16.34 2.73
C LEU A 120 -12.45 15.06 2.00
N GLN A 121 -13.00 14.79 0.82
CA GLN A 121 -12.59 13.66 -0.01
C GLN A 121 -11.20 13.92 -0.62
N SER A 122 -10.95 15.13 -1.12
CA SER A 122 -9.64 15.53 -1.61
C SER A 122 -8.57 15.38 -0.53
N ASP A 123 -8.85 15.75 0.72
CA ASP A 123 -7.95 15.55 1.86
C ASP A 123 -7.62 14.07 2.08
N ILE A 124 -8.61 13.18 1.94
CA ILE A 124 -8.42 11.73 2.06
C ILE A 124 -7.52 11.22 0.95
N ASP A 125 -7.72 11.68 -0.28
CA ASP A 125 -6.96 11.19 -1.43
C ASP A 125 -5.51 11.70 -1.38
N VAL A 126 -5.27 12.97 -0.99
CA VAL A 126 -3.92 13.46 -0.66
C VAL A 126 -3.23 12.54 0.36
N LEU A 127 -3.91 12.16 1.44
CA LEU A 127 -3.35 11.27 2.46
C LEU A 127 -3.04 9.87 1.91
N LYS A 128 -3.85 9.34 1.00
CA LYS A 128 -3.58 8.03 0.35
C LYS A 128 -2.34 8.09 -0.53
N HIS A 129 -2.18 9.13 -1.34
CA HIS A 129 -0.98 9.29 -2.17
C HIS A 129 0.28 9.48 -1.30
N GLN A 130 0.20 10.25 -0.20
CA GLN A 130 1.31 10.37 0.76
C GLN A 130 1.66 9.03 1.41
N MET A 131 0.67 8.21 1.73
CA MET A 131 0.89 6.86 2.27
C MET A 131 1.57 5.94 1.25
N LEU A 132 1.19 6.02 -0.02
CA LEU A 132 1.77 5.23 -1.09
C LEU A 132 3.23 5.62 -1.32
N ASP A 133 3.52 6.92 -1.41
CA ASP A 133 4.87 7.47 -1.54
C ASP A 133 5.77 7.04 -0.38
N ASN A 134 5.29 7.20 0.86
CA ASN A 134 6.04 6.79 2.06
C ASN A 134 6.27 5.27 2.12
N ARG A 135 5.29 4.46 1.69
CA ARG A 135 5.44 3.00 1.63
C ARG A 135 6.58 2.60 0.70
N TYR A 136 6.61 3.12 -0.52
CA TYR A 136 7.67 2.78 -1.47
C TYR A 136 9.01 3.36 -1.02
N ALA A 137 9.04 4.51 -0.34
CA ALA A 137 10.27 5.05 0.25
C ALA A 137 10.88 4.10 1.30
N VAL A 138 10.05 3.56 2.19
CA VAL A 138 10.48 2.55 3.17
C VAL A 138 10.93 1.27 2.47
N TYR A 139 10.21 0.83 1.44
CA TYR A 139 10.57 -0.38 0.69
C TYR A 139 11.92 -0.24 -0.02
N GLU A 140 12.21 0.92 -0.62
CA GLU A 140 13.50 1.21 -1.22
C GLU A 140 14.61 1.17 -0.16
N GLU A 141 14.48 1.95 0.92
CA GLU A 141 15.47 2.04 1.99
C GLU A 141 15.83 0.65 2.54
N ILE A 142 14.82 -0.14 2.89
CA ILE A 142 15.01 -1.50 3.40
C ILE A 142 15.65 -2.40 2.34
N THR A 143 15.26 -2.29 1.07
CA THR A 143 15.86 -3.09 -0.02
C THR A 143 17.34 -2.76 -0.18
N LEU A 144 17.72 -1.48 -0.20
CA LEU A 144 19.10 -1.05 -0.35
C LEU A 144 19.98 -1.59 0.78
N LEU A 145 19.53 -1.44 2.03
CA LEU A 145 20.24 -1.93 3.23
C LEU A 145 20.31 -3.46 3.27
N TYR A 146 19.23 -4.14 2.90
CA TYR A 146 19.17 -5.60 2.87
C TYR A 146 20.12 -6.18 1.81
N VAL A 147 20.11 -5.61 0.60
CA VAL A 147 21.01 -6.02 -0.50
C VAL A 147 22.47 -5.79 -0.11
N GLU A 148 22.78 -4.68 0.57
CA GLU A 148 24.12 -4.42 1.12
C GLU A 148 24.52 -5.50 2.14
N CYS A 149 23.64 -5.84 3.09
CA CYS A 149 23.89 -6.90 4.07
C CYS A 149 24.15 -8.26 3.41
N TYR A 150 23.29 -8.66 2.47
CA TYR A 150 23.45 -9.94 1.77
C TYR A 150 24.73 -9.98 0.94
N THR A 151 25.04 -8.91 0.21
CA THR A 151 26.26 -8.84 -0.62
C THR A 151 27.52 -8.95 0.25
N LEU A 152 27.54 -8.29 1.41
CA LEU A 152 28.65 -8.41 2.37
C LEU A 152 28.73 -9.82 2.99
N GLN A 153 27.60 -10.46 3.27
CA GLN A 153 27.55 -11.85 3.74
C GLN A 153 28.21 -12.82 2.73
N GLU A 154 27.90 -12.68 1.45
CA GLU A 154 28.48 -13.51 0.38
C GLU A 154 29.98 -13.22 0.20
N LYS A 155 30.39 -11.94 0.22
CA LYS A 155 31.81 -11.55 0.17
C LYS A 155 32.62 -12.12 1.34
N ILE A 156 32.10 -12.04 2.57
CA ILE A 156 32.75 -12.60 3.75
C ILE A 156 32.92 -14.11 3.59
N THR A 157 31.86 -14.82 3.19
CA THR A 157 31.89 -16.27 2.96
C THR A 157 32.92 -16.65 1.90
N PHE A 158 32.99 -15.88 0.81
CA PHE A 158 33.97 -16.04 -0.25
C PHE A 158 35.41 -15.84 0.23
N TYR A 159 35.68 -14.72 0.91
CA TYR A 159 37.02 -14.40 1.41
C TYR A 159 37.49 -15.34 2.53
N GLU A 160 36.60 -15.81 3.41
CA GLU A 160 36.92 -16.84 4.40
C GLU A 160 37.35 -18.15 3.72
N THR A 161 36.60 -18.59 2.71
CA THR A 161 36.93 -19.80 1.95
C THR A 161 38.27 -19.66 1.22
N ARG A 162 38.49 -18.51 0.56
CA ARG A 162 39.75 -18.19 -0.15
C ARG A 162 40.92 -18.11 0.81
N LEU A 163 40.76 -17.46 1.96
CA LEU A 163 41.80 -17.33 2.98
C LEU A 163 42.24 -18.70 3.51
N ASN A 164 41.29 -19.58 3.82
CA ASN A 164 41.59 -20.95 4.26
C ASN A 164 42.41 -21.71 3.21
N THR A 165 42.03 -21.62 1.92
CA THR A 165 42.75 -22.29 0.83
C THR A 165 44.16 -21.70 0.63
N LEU A 166 44.31 -20.39 0.73
CA LEU A 166 45.61 -19.71 0.62
C LEU A 166 46.53 -20.08 1.80
N GLN A 167 46.01 -20.13 3.03
CA GLN A 167 46.77 -20.53 4.21
C GLN A 167 47.26 -21.98 4.11
N GLU A 168 46.39 -22.92 3.71
CA GLU A 168 46.81 -24.31 3.46
C GLU A 168 47.90 -24.40 2.37
N THR A 169 47.76 -23.59 1.33
CA THR A 169 48.72 -23.56 0.21
C THR A 169 50.05 -22.96 0.64
N GLN A 170 50.02 -21.95 1.51
CA GLN A 170 51.20 -21.34 2.12
C GLN A 170 51.96 -22.37 2.97
N GLU A 171 51.29 -23.11 3.84
CA GLU A 171 51.91 -24.15 4.68
C GLU A 171 52.57 -25.25 3.83
N LYS A 172 51.88 -25.72 2.79
CA LYS A 172 52.42 -26.72 1.85
C LYS A 172 53.67 -26.20 1.13
N ASN A 173 53.68 -24.95 0.69
CA ASN A 173 54.83 -24.36 -0.01
C ASN A 173 55.99 -24.02 0.94
N GLN A 174 55.73 -23.63 2.18
CA GLN A 174 56.77 -23.49 3.21
C GLN A 174 57.46 -24.83 3.50
N ALA A 175 56.70 -25.93 3.57
CA ALA A 175 57.28 -27.26 3.72
C ALA A 175 58.13 -27.67 2.50
N ARG A 176 57.68 -27.34 1.28
CA ARG A 176 58.43 -27.58 0.03
C ARG A 176 59.72 -26.75 -0.04
N LEU A 177 59.70 -25.51 0.43
CA LEU A 177 60.88 -24.64 0.53
C LEU A 177 61.94 -25.27 1.44
N ALA A 178 61.54 -25.81 2.59
CA ALA A 178 62.45 -26.44 3.55
C ALA A 178 63.22 -27.66 2.98
N ILE A 179 62.66 -28.32 1.95
CA ILE A 179 63.28 -29.45 1.25
C ILE A 179 63.84 -29.06 -0.13
N GLY A 180 63.90 -27.76 -0.45
CA GLY A 180 64.48 -27.23 -1.69
C GLY A 180 63.63 -27.43 -2.95
N GLN A 181 62.32 -27.67 -2.80
CA GLN A 181 61.38 -27.93 -3.90
C GLN A 181 60.49 -26.72 -4.27
N ALA A 182 60.62 -25.60 -3.57
CA ALA A 182 59.95 -24.33 -3.86
C ALA A 182 60.92 -23.17 -3.67
N THR A 183 60.60 -21.98 -4.21
CA THR A 183 61.42 -20.77 -4.03
C THR A 183 60.88 -19.87 -2.93
N GLN A 184 61.72 -19.00 -2.37
CA GLN A 184 61.28 -18.00 -1.39
C GLN A 184 60.26 -17.02 -1.99
N ASN A 185 60.43 -16.66 -3.28
CA ASN A 185 59.51 -15.77 -3.98
C ASN A 185 58.08 -16.33 -4.03
N ASP A 186 57.92 -17.64 -4.23
CA ASP A 186 56.59 -18.28 -4.25
C ASP A 186 55.88 -18.18 -2.89
N VAL A 187 56.65 -18.34 -1.80
CA VAL A 187 56.14 -18.22 -0.43
C VAL A 187 55.79 -16.76 -0.09
N ASP A 188 56.59 -15.81 -0.56
CA ASP A 188 56.37 -14.38 -0.35
C ASP A 188 55.13 -13.88 -1.11
N LYS A 189 54.91 -14.35 -2.36
CA LYS A 189 53.73 -14.02 -3.17
C LYS A 189 52.44 -14.49 -2.48
N ILE A 190 52.39 -15.76 -2.06
CA ILE A 190 51.24 -16.30 -1.31
C ILE A 190 51.04 -15.55 0.01
N GLY A 191 52.13 -15.18 0.69
CA GLY A 191 52.05 -14.37 1.92
C GLY A 191 51.39 -13.01 1.69
N SER A 192 51.72 -12.33 0.60
CA SER A 192 51.10 -11.08 0.20
C SER A 192 49.60 -11.26 -0.10
N ASP A 193 49.22 -12.36 -0.77
CA ASP A 193 47.82 -12.63 -1.08
C ASP A 193 46.99 -12.94 0.17
N VAL A 194 47.57 -13.68 1.14
CA VAL A 194 46.96 -13.91 2.46
C VAL A 194 46.70 -12.59 3.18
N GLU A 195 47.68 -11.68 3.21
CA GLU A 195 47.53 -10.36 3.85
C GLU A 195 46.48 -9.49 3.15
N LYS A 196 46.43 -9.51 1.81
CA LYS A 196 45.42 -8.81 1.01
C LYS A 196 44.02 -9.31 1.33
N VAL A 197 43.78 -10.61 1.24
CA VAL A 197 42.46 -11.22 1.50
C VAL A 197 42.05 -11.03 2.96
N GLN A 198 42.97 -11.15 3.91
CA GLN A 198 42.68 -10.91 5.32
C GLN A 198 42.28 -9.45 5.59
N THR A 199 42.93 -8.50 4.92
CA THR A 199 42.58 -7.06 5.02
C THR A 199 41.20 -6.77 4.44
N GLN A 200 40.87 -7.37 3.28
CA GLN A 200 39.55 -7.27 2.66
C GLN A 200 38.46 -7.86 3.56
N LEU A 201 38.67 -9.07 4.07
CA LEU A 201 37.76 -9.75 5.00
C LEU A 201 37.46 -8.89 6.25
N LEU A 202 38.49 -8.34 6.90
CA LEU A 202 38.31 -7.46 8.06
C LEU A 202 37.62 -6.12 7.72
N GLY A 203 37.76 -5.65 6.48
CA GLY A 203 37.00 -4.51 5.96
C GLY A 203 35.52 -4.85 5.86
N ASP A 204 35.20 -5.93 5.16
CA ASP A 204 33.82 -6.35 4.89
C ASP A 204 33.09 -6.78 6.16
N MET A 205 33.74 -7.45 7.11
CA MET A 205 33.15 -7.77 8.42
C MET A 205 32.72 -6.51 9.19
N ARG A 206 33.52 -5.43 9.15
CA ARG A 206 33.17 -4.17 9.82
C ARG A 206 32.02 -3.45 9.11
N ASN A 207 32.05 -3.45 7.78
CA ASN A 207 30.97 -2.89 6.96
C ASN A 207 29.67 -3.68 7.19
N TYR A 208 29.75 -4.99 7.33
CA TYR A 208 28.60 -5.87 7.56
C TYR A 208 27.93 -5.59 8.89
N GLU A 209 28.68 -5.43 9.98
CA GLU A 209 28.10 -5.03 11.27
C GLU A 209 27.46 -3.64 11.19
N THR A 210 28.10 -2.70 10.48
CA THR A 210 27.52 -1.36 10.27
C THR A 210 26.23 -1.40 9.44
N ALA A 211 26.17 -2.24 8.40
CA ALA A 211 24.98 -2.41 7.57
C ALA A 211 23.84 -3.09 8.36
N LYS A 212 24.17 -4.09 9.19
CA LYS A 212 23.21 -4.76 10.08
C LYS A 212 22.67 -3.83 11.16
N ASP A 213 23.49 -2.94 11.71
CA ASP A 213 23.03 -1.89 12.64
C ASP A 213 21.96 -1.01 11.97
N LYS A 214 22.27 -0.45 10.79
CA LYS A 214 21.32 0.39 10.02
C LYS A 214 20.03 -0.37 9.67
N LEU A 215 20.16 -1.61 9.18
CA LEU A 215 19.01 -2.43 8.82
C LEU A 215 18.16 -2.75 10.04
N SER A 216 18.78 -3.06 11.18
CA SER A 216 18.07 -3.34 12.45
C SER A 216 17.26 -2.14 12.92
N ASP A 217 17.85 -0.95 12.84
CA ASP A 217 17.18 0.30 13.19
C ASP A 217 16.00 0.58 12.26
N ALA A 218 16.18 0.40 10.95
CA ALA A 218 15.14 0.63 9.96
C ALA A 218 13.95 -0.34 10.11
N MET A 219 14.20 -1.63 10.36
CA MET A 219 13.14 -2.65 10.49
C MET A 219 12.57 -2.82 11.89
N GLY A 220 13.21 -2.27 12.93
CA GLY A 220 12.80 -2.43 14.32
C GLY A 220 13.04 -3.85 14.89
N LEU A 221 13.90 -4.65 14.23
CA LEU A 221 14.30 -5.99 14.65
C LEU A 221 15.82 -6.07 14.71
N ASP A 222 16.37 -6.44 15.86
CA ASP A 222 17.81 -6.63 16.02
C ASP A 222 18.28 -7.89 15.26
N VAL A 223 18.94 -7.66 14.11
CA VAL A 223 19.52 -8.73 13.26
C VAL A 223 21.03 -8.88 13.47
N ARG A 224 21.62 -8.25 14.50
CA ARG A 224 23.06 -8.26 14.76
C ARG A 224 23.61 -9.63 15.14
N SER A 225 22.78 -10.51 15.68
CA SER A 225 23.21 -11.86 16.06
C SER A 225 22.17 -12.91 15.74
N GLY A 226 22.62 -14.06 15.24
CA GLY A 226 21.76 -15.23 15.01
C GLY A 226 20.86 -15.15 13.78
N TYR A 227 21.05 -14.17 12.89
CA TYR A 227 20.33 -14.05 11.62
C TYR A 227 21.24 -14.25 10.40
N THR A 228 20.66 -14.83 9.35
CA THR A 228 21.26 -14.96 8.00
C THR A 228 20.29 -14.42 6.96
N PHE A 229 20.81 -13.75 5.94
CA PHE A 229 20.00 -13.12 4.90
C PHE A 229 19.81 -14.08 3.72
N MET A 230 18.58 -14.21 3.24
CA MET A 230 18.27 -14.90 1.99
C MET A 230 18.54 -13.99 0.78
N ASN A 231 18.82 -14.61 -0.37
CA ASN A 231 19.11 -13.92 -1.63
C ASN A 231 18.02 -12.89 -2.01
N PRO A 232 18.33 -11.59 -2.05
CA PRO A 232 17.39 -10.54 -2.43
C PRO A 232 17.44 -10.16 -3.92
N TYR A 233 18.31 -10.78 -4.71
CA TYR A 233 18.55 -10.33 -6.07
C TYR A 233 17.35 -10.59 -6.98
N ILE A 234 17.01 -9.56 -7.75
CA ILE A 234 15.86 -9.55 -8.65
C ILE A 234 16.30 -9.24 -10.08
N SER A 235 15.46 -9.62 -11.03
CA SER A 235 15.55 -9.24 -12.43
C SER A 235 14.22 -8.67 -12.91
N ALA A 236 14.27 -7.91 -13.99
CA ALA A 236 13.09 -7.46 -14.71
C ALA A 236 13.39 -7.48 -16.21
N GLU A 237 12.35 -7.73 -17.02
CA GLU A 237 12.40 -7.52 -18.46
C GLU A 237 11.54 -6.32 -18.83
N ILE A 238 12.10 -5.12 -18.68
CA ILE A 238 11.42 -3.86 -19.04
C ILE A 238 11.94 -3.40 -20.39
N THR A 239 11.04 -3.23 -21.35
CA THR A 239 11.35 -2.75 -22.69
C THR A 239 10.95 -1.29 -22.87
N ARG A 240 11.39 -0.66 -23.97
CA ARG A 240 11.01 0.72 -24.28
C ARG A 240 9.51 0.88 -24.53
N ASP A 241 8.84 -0.19 -24.97
CA ASP A 241 7.39 -0.19 -25.22
C ASP A 241 6.59 -0.14 -23.90
N ASP A 242 7.20 -0.54 -22.78
CA ASP A 242 6.56 -0.50 -21.46
C ASP A 242 6.53 0.90 -20.84
N ILE A 243 7.34 1.85 -21.33
CA ILE A 243 7.52 3.18 -20.71
C ILE A 243 6.19 3.95 -20.66
N GLU A 244 5.38 3.88 -21.70
CA GLU A 244 4.09 4.59 -21.73
C GLU A 244 3.14 4.06 -20.64
N GLY A 245 3.06 2.75 -20.46
CA GLY A 245 2.28 2.14 -19.39
C GLY A 245 2.80 2.52 -18.00
N ILE A 246 4.12 2.46 -17.82
CA ILE A 246 4.77 2.86 -16.56
C ILE A 246 4.50 4.33 -16.24
N LEU A 247 4.57 5.22 -17.22
CA LEU A 247 4.29 6.65 -17.03
C LEU A 247 2.84 6.88 -16.61
N ASN A 248 1.88 6.20 -17.25
CA ASN A 248 0.47 6.31 -16.88
C ASN A 248 0.22 5.86 -15.44
N ASP A 249 0.76 4.70 -15.04
CA ASP A 249 0.70 4.24 -13.66
C ASP A 249 1.38 5.22 -12.68
N THR A 250 2.50 5.82 -13.09
CA THR A 250 3.22 6.79 -12.27
C THR A 250 2.42 8.07 -12.10
N TYR A 251 1.78 8.59 -13.15
CA TYR A 251 0.90 9.77 -13.04
C TYR A 251 -0.27 9.55 -12.10
N GLU A 252 -0.85 8.36 -12.09
CA GLU A 252 -1.97 8.04 -11.20
C GLU A 252 -1.56 7.90 -9.73
N ARG A 253 -0.27 7.75 -9.44
CA ARG A 253 0.21 7.36 -8.11
C ARG A 253 1.13 8.39 -7.47
N ASP A 254 1.87 9.16 -8.26
CA ASP A 254 2.86 10.12 -7.79
C ASP A 254 2.22 11.25 -6.98
N GLN A 255 2.73 11.47 -5.77
CA GLN A 255 2.21 12.49 -4.83
C GLN A 255 2.40 13.90 -5.39
N GLY A 256 3.57 14.20 -5.95
CA GLY A 256 3.91 15.55 -6.40
C GLY A 256 3.08 15.97 -7.60
N TYR A 257 2.86 15.05 -8.53
CA TYR A 257 1.98 15.27 -9.67
C TYR A 257 0.51 15.41 -9.24
N TYR A 258 0.03 14.57 -8.32
CA TYR A 258 -1.32 14.69 -7.78
C TYR A 258 -1.57 16.06 -7.10
N GLU A 259 -0.63 16.53 -6.27
CA GLU A 259 -0.72 17.85 -5.64
C GLU A 259 -0.80 18.98 -6.67
N ALA A 260 0.02 18.89 -7.74
CA ALA A 260 -0.02 19.87 -8.82
C ALA A 260 -1.38 19.88 -9.53
N GLN A 261 -1.96 18.71 -9.83
CA GLN A 261 -3.29 18.63 -10.46
C GLN A 261 -4.40 19.18 -9.58
N VAL A 262 -4.36 18.93 -8.27
CA VAL A 262 -5.35 19.49 -7.31
C VAL A 262 -5.23 21.02 -7.26
N ASN A 263 -4.02 21.57 -7.23
CA ASN A 263 -3.80 23.01 -7.26
C ASN A 263 -4.33 23.64 -8.56
N THR A 264 -4.05 23.03 -9.71
CA THR A 264 -4.58 23.47 -11.01
C THR A 264 -6.11 23.45 -11.02
N SER A 265 -6.72 22.36 -10.56
CA SER A 265 -8.18 22.22 -10.55
C SER A 265 -8.87 23.21 -9.62
N ASN A 266 -8.29 23.50 -8.45
CA ASN A 266 -8.80 24.52 -7.54
C ASN A 266 -8.73 25.92 -8.16
N ALA A 267 -7.60 26.26 -8.81
CA ALA A 267 -7.46 27.55 -9.49
C ALA A 267 -8.38 27.67 -10.70
N LEU A 268 -8.64 26.57 -11.43
CA LEU A 268 -9.59 26.53 -12.54
C LEU A 268 -11.03 26.77 -12.05
N LEU A 269 -11.41 26.15 -10.94
CA LEU A 269 -12.71 26.34 -10.31
C LEU A 269 -12.90 27.80 -9.89
N GLU A 270 -11.90 28.41 -9.27
CA GLU A 270 -11.90 29.83 -8.89
C GLU A 270 -12.07 30.73 -10.13
N LEU A 271 -11.28 30.50 -11.17
CA LEU A 271 -11.35 31.25 -12.43
C LEU A 271 -12.74 31.14 -13.07
N ASN A 272 -13.29 29.94 -13.19
CA ASN A 272 -14.61 29.71 -13.80
C ASN A 272 -15.72 30.37 -12.99
N THR A 273 -15.67 30.26 -11.66
CA THR A 273 -16.63 30.89 -10.75
C THR A 273 -16.61 32.42 -10.91
N ASN A 274 -15.43 33.01 -10.88
CA ASN A 274 -15.25 34.46 -11.01
C ASN A 274 -15.70 34.96 -12.39
N ASN A 275 -15.37 34.20 -13.44
CA ASN A 275 -15.76 34.53 -14.80
C ASN A 275 -17.28 34.47 -14.99
N GLN A 276 -17.95 33.46 -14.43
CA GLN A 276 -19.41 33.32 -14.48
C GLN A 276 -20.10 34.45 -13.73
N LEU A 277 -19.67 34.74 -12.49
CA LEU A 277 -20.23 35.83 -11.67
C LEU A 277 -20.09 37.19 -12.37
N MET A 278 -18.91 37.50 -12.90
CA MET A 278 -18.66 38.75 -13.61
C MET A 278 -19.40 38.83 -14.95
N SER A 279 -19.52 37.71 -15.67
CA SER A 279 -20.31 37.64 -16.91
C SER A 279 -21.79 37.91 -16.69
N ASN A 280 -22.36 37.33 -15.64
CA ASN A 280 -23.76 37.57 -15.26
C ASN A 280 -24.01 39.04 -14.88
N GLN A 281 -23.06 39.69 -14.22
CA GLN A 281 -23.21 41.06 -13.74
C GLN A 281 -22.94 42.13 -14.80
N TYR A 282 -21.91 41.95 -15.63
CA TYR A 282 -21.40 42.99 -16.53
C TYR A 282 -21.70 42.74 -18.01
N GLY A 283 -22.18 41.55 -18.36
CA GLY A 283 -22.65 41.19 -19.69
C GLY A 283 -21.68 41.58 -20.80
N THR A 284 -22.13 42.39 -21.76
CA THR A 284 -21.34 42.79 -22.94
C THR A 284 -20.07 43.59 -22.63
N ASN A 285 -19.90 44.13 -21.41
CA ASN A 285 -18.65 44.77 -21.02
C ASN A 285 -17.50 43.77 -20.85
N MET A 286 -17.80 42.50 -20.55
CA MET A 286 -16.80 41.43 -20.44
C MET A 286 -16.03 41.19 -21.75
N ASN A 287 -16.59 41.58 -22.90
CA ASN A 287 -15.93 41.42 -24.20
C ASN A 287 -14.53 42.08 -24.28
N LEU A 288 -14.25 43.06 -23.41
CA LEU A 288 -12.93 43.70 -23.33
C LEU A 288 -11.83 42.78 -22.78
N ILE A 289 -12.20 41.81 -21.94
CA ILE A 289 -11.27 40.93 -21.23
C ILE A 289 -11.46 39.45 -21.55
N ASN A 290 -12.62 39.06 -22.09
CA ASN A 290 -12.97 37.66 -22.32
C ASN A 290 -11.97 36.93 -23.23
N SER A 291 -11.38 37.60 -24.23
CA SER A 291 -10.35 36.97 -25.07
C SER A 291 -9.15 36.48 -24.27
N PHE A 292 -8.72 37.23 -23.26
CA PHE A 292 -7.59 36.84 -22.40
C PHE A 292 -7.99 35.72 -21.45
N VAL A 293 -9.20 35.78 -20.88
CA VAL A 293 -9.73 34.70 -20.03
C VAL A 293 -9.85 33.39 -20.81
N GLN A 294 -10.30 33.43 -22.07
CA GLN A 294 -10.37 32.24 -22.92
C GLN A 294 -8.99 31.73 -23.33
N GLN A 295 -8.01 32.61 -23.58
CA GLN A 295 -6.62 32.20 -23.82
C GLN A 295 -6.08 31.41 -22.61
N VAL A 296 -6.26 31.94 -21.40
CA VAL A 296 -5.89 31.27 -20.16
C VAL A 296 -6.60 29.90 -20.03
N LEU A 297 -7.91 29.84 -20.22
CA LEU A 297 -8.69 28.59 -20.12
C LEU A 297 -8.26 27.53 -21.15
N ASN A 298 -7.77 27.96 -22.31
CA ASN A 298 -7.23 27.07 -23.34
C ASN A 298 -5.76 26.66 -23.08
N GLY A 299 -5.15 27.12 -21.99
CA GLY A 299 -3.74 26.87 -21.66
C GLY A 299 -2.75 27.67 -22.53
N GLU A 300 -3.22 28.75 -23.18
CA GLU A 300 -2.37 29.61 -24.01
C GLU A 300 -1.63 30.66 -23.16
N ASP A 301 -0.45 31.08 -23.63
CA ASP A 301 0.28 32.18 -23.01
C ASP A 301 -0.43 33.51 -23.18
N VAL A 302 -0.54 34.27 -22.09
CA VAL A 302 -1.18 35.58 -22.07
C VAL A 302 -0.17 36.68 -21.80
N ASP A 303 -0.20 37.73 -22.63
CA ASP A 303 0.53 38.97 -22.34
C ASP A 303 -0.11 39.65 -21.13
N GLN A 304 0.49 39.45 -19.96
CA GLN A 304 0.02 39.99 -18.68
C GLN A 304 -0.10 41.51 -18.70
N SER A 305 0.78 42.21 -19.43
CA SER A 305 0.74 43.68 -19.52
C SER A 305 -0.43 44.15 -20.36
N ALA A 306 -0.68 43.50 -21.49
CA ALA A 306 -1.84 43.78 -22.34
C ALA A 306 -3.15 43.43 -21.64
N PHE A 307 -3.19 42.29 -20.94
CA PHE A 307 -4.35 41.86 -20.16
C PHE A 307 -4.65 42.86 -19.05
N ARG A 308 -3.64 43.30 -18.28
CA ARG A 308 -3.81 44.30 -17.23
C ARG A 308 -4.38 45.61 -17.76
N LEU A 309 -3.84 46.11 -18.87
CA LEU A 309 -4.31 47.36 -19.48
C LEU A 309 -5.77 47.26 -19.92
N LYS A 310 -6.17 46.12 -20.50
CA LYS A 310 -7.55 45.88 -20.92
C LYS A 310 -8.49 45.66 -19.74
N TYR A 311 -7.99 45.09 -18.66
CA TYR A 311 -8.72 44.96 -17.41
C TYR A 311 -8.95 46.31 -16.73
N ASP A 312 -7.94 47.19 -16.70
CA ASP A 312 -8.09 48.56 -16.21
C ASP A 312 -9.11 49.35 -17.05
N GLU A 313 -9.10 49.17 -18.38
CA GLU A 313 -10.11 49.75 -19.30
C GLU A 313 -11.52 49.23 -19.00
N PHE A 314 -11.64 47.93 -18.72
CA PHE A 314 -12.90 47.31 -18.29
C PHE A 314 -13.40 47.91 -16.97
N LEU A 315 -12.55 48.04 -15.95
CA LEU A 315 -12.88 48.66 -14.67
C LEU A 315 -13.35 50.12 -14.83
N GLN A 316 -12.66 50.90 -15.66
CA GLN A 316 -13.08 52.28 -15.95
C GLN A 316 -14.46 52.34 -16.61
N LYS A 317 -14.76 51.41 -17.52
CA LYS A 317 -16.03 51.36 -18.26
C LYS A 317 -17.21 50.97 -17.38
N ILE A 318 -17.02 50.02 -16.45
CA ILE A 318 -18.06 49.63 -15.50
C ILE A 318 -18.33 50.71 -14.44
N ASP A 319 -17.31 51.52 -14.10
CA ASP A 319 -17.46 52.61 -13.13
C ASP A 319 -18.03 53.91 -13.72
N ALA A 320 -17.85 54.14 -15.03
CA ALA A 320 -18.27 55.37 -15.72
C ALA A 320 -19.75 55.79 -15.47
N PRO A 321 -20.75 54.89 -15.38
CA PRO A 321 -22.15 55.26 -15.11
C PRO A 321 -22.37 55.90 -13.73
N TRP A 322 -21.50 55.57 -12.77
CA TRP A 322 -21.61 55.95 -11.37
C TRP A 322 -20.82 57.21 -11.01
N GLN A 323 -19.98 57.67 -11.93
CA GLN A 323 -19.20 58.89 -11.76
C GLN A 323 -20.05 60.15 -11.94
N GLY A 324 -19.89 61.11 -11.00
CA GLY A 324 -20.49 62.44 -11.03
C GLY A 324 -21.68 62.64 -10.06
N LYS A 325 -22.43 63.74 -10.24
CA LYS A 325 -23.57 64.11 -9.37
C LYS A 325 -24.85 64.22 -10.20
N PHE A 326 -25.97 63.74 -9.67
CA PHE A 326 -27.30 64.02 -10.22
C PHE A 326 -28.02 65.06 -9.37
N LYS A 327 -28.89 65.86 -10.00
CA LYS A 327 -29.54 67.01 -9.37
C LYS A 327 -31.01 66.67 -9.10
N ILE A 328 -31.43 66.75 -7.83
CA ILE A 328 -32.85 66.79 -7.45
C ILE A 328 -33.13 68.20 -6.95
N LEU A 329 -33.98 68.96 -7.65
CA LEU A 329 -34.29 70.36 -7.36
C LEU A 329 -33.03 71.25 -7.23
N PHE A 330 -32.56 71.51 -6.00
CA PHE A 330 -31.35 72.29 -5.69
C PHE A 330 -30.24 71.49 -4.99
N ILE A 331 -30.45 70.20 -4.70
CA ILE A 331 -29.48 69.32 -4.02
C ILE A 331 -28.70 68.53 -5.08
N LYS A 332 -27.36 68.55 -4.98
CA LYS A 332 -26.45 67.72 -5.79
C LYS A 332 -26.12 66.45 -5.02
N ILE A 333 -26.62 65.31 -5.47
CA ILE A 333 -26.40 64.00 -4.84
C ILE A 333 -25.38 63.22 -5.69
N PRO A 334 -24.36 62.57 -5.10
CA PRO A 334 -23.48 61.67 -5.83
C PRO A 334 -24.28 60.58 -6.56
N LYS A 335 -23.93 60.28 -7.81
CA LYS A 335 -24.58 59.19 -8.57
C LYS A 335 -24.34 57.82 -7.94
N GLU A 336 -23.28 57.67 -7.14
CA GLU A 336 -23.04 56.51 -6.27
C GLU A 336 -24.23 56.16 -5.38
N TRP A 337 -25.05 57.14 -4.99
CA TRP A 337 -26.25 56.88 -4.19
C TRP A 337 -27.36 56.13 -4.95
N LYS A 338 -27.30 56.11 -6.30
CA LYS A 338 -28.18 55.27 -7.12
C LYS A 338 -27.73 53.81 -7.15
N LYS A 339 -26.52 53.50 -6.66
CA LYS A 339 -26.05 52.11 -6.55
C LYS A 339 -26.89 51.34 -5.52
N GLY A 340 -27.43 52.01 -4.49
CA GLY A 340 -28.23 51.40 -3.42
C GLY A 340 -27.40 50.59 -2.42
N GLU A 341 -27.96 50.31 -1.25
CA GLU A 341 -27.45 49.31 -0.29
C GLU A 341 -28.16 48.00 -0.65
N VAL A 342 -27.50 47.16 -1.44
CA VAL A 342 -27.98 45.82 -1.77
C VAL A 342 -27.00 44.87 -1.12
N ASP A 343 -27.51 44.19 -0.10
CA ASP A 343 -26.83 43.22 0.73
C ASP A 343 -26.03 42.21 -0.11
N GLY A 344 -24.69 42.20 0.05
CA GLY A 344 -23.84 41.03 -0.22
C GLY A 344 -23.41 40.66 -1.65
N ILE A 345 -23.64 41.45 -2.71
CA ILE A 345 -23.34 40.99 -4.10
C ILE A 345 -22.60 42.02 -4.97
N ARG A 346 -21.48 42.56 -4.49
CA ARG A 346 -20.58 43.36 -5.37
C ARG A 346 -19.15 42.84 -5.35
N TYR A 347 -18.97 41.68 -5.97
CA TYR A 347 -17.70 40.99 -6.17
C TYR A 347 -16.55 41.93 -6.62
N VAL A 348 -16.81 42.87 -7.53
CA VAL A 348 -15.80 43.81 -8.06
C VAL A 348 -15.62 45.08 -7.20
N GLU A 349 -16.53 45.40 -6.28
CA GLU A 349 -16.34 46.54 -5.37
C GLU A 349 -15.45 46.19 -4.18
N ASP A 350 -15.52 44.93 -3.72
CA ASP A 350 -14.65 44.42 -2.66
C ASP A 350 -13.29 43.96 -3.22
N GLU A 351 -13.27 43.25 -4.36
CA GLU A 351 -12.05 42.76 -5.01
C GLU A 351 -12.05 43.03 -6.52
N PRO A 352 -11.69 44.25 -6.97
CA PRO A 352 -11.83 44.66 -8.37
C PRO A 352 -11.04 43.81 -9.36
N TYR A 353 -9.92 43.22 -8.93
CA TYR A 353 -9.03 42.43 -9.78
C TYR A 353 -9.20 40.92 -9.64
N ALA A 354 -10.21 40.44 -8.92
CA ALA A 354 -10.31 39.01 -8.59
C ALA A 354 -10.31 38.07 -9.82
N LEU A 355 -10.97 38.43 -10.93
CA LEU A 355 -10.91 37.63 -12.15
C LEU A 355 -9.54 37.71 -12.86
N TYR A 356 -8.89 38.86 -12.83
CA TYR A 356 -7.53 39.00 -13.36
C TYR A 356 -6.53 38.16 -12.54
N GLU A 357 -6.64 38.22 -11.22
CA GLU A 357 -5.81 37.45 -10.28
C GLU A 357 -6.05 35.96 -10.43
N ALA A 358 -7.31 35.51 -10.45
CA ALA A 358 -7.65 34.10 -10.67
C ALA A 358 -7.16 33.56 -12.02
N ALA A 359 -7.23 34.37 -13.09
CA ALA A 359 -6.74 33.97 -14.40
C ALA A 359 -5.21 33.81 -14.44
N LEU A 360 -4.46 34.72 -13.80
CA LEU A 360 -3.01 34.58 -13.70
C LEU A 360 -2.61 33.43 -12.78
N ASN A 361 -3.26 33.29 -11.62
CA ASN A 361 -3.01 32.20 -10.69
C ASN A 361 -3.21 30.84 -11.37
N TYR A 362 -4.34 30.63 -12.08
CA TYR A 362 -4.57 29.40 -12.83
C TYR A 362 -3.50 29.13 -13.89
N LYS A 363 -3.07 30.15 -14.65
CA LYS A 363 -2.00 29.97 -15.64
C LYS A 363 -0.69 29.55 -15.00
N ASP A 364 -0.32 30.19 -13.89
CA ASP A 364 0.92 29.88 -13.17
C ASP A 364 0.90 28.44 -12.65
N VAL A 365 -0.17 28.00 -11.96
CA VAL A 365 -0.26 26.61 -11.45
C VAL A 365 -0.41 25.57 -12.57
N TYR A 366 -1.08 25.89 -13.67
CA TYR A 366 -1.15 25.02 -14.85
C TYR A 366 0.23 24.79 -15.47
N ASP A 367 1.04 25.85 -15.60
CA ASP A 367 2.41 25.74 -16.08
C ASP A 367 3.29 24.94 -15.11
N GLU A 368 3.10 25.09 -13.80
CA GLU A 368 3.76 24.27 -12.79
C GLU A 368 3.39 22.80 -12.93
N GLU A 369 2.11 22.45 -13.12
CA GLU A 369 1.68 21.07 -13.36
C GLU A 369 2.34 20.47 -14.61
N GLN A 370 2.36 21.21 -15.73
CA GLN A 370 3.03 20.74 -16.96
C GLN A 370 4.54 20.55 -16.76
N GLN A 371 5.17 21.40 -15.95
CA GLN A 371 6.58 21.25 -15.59
C GLN A 371 6.82 20.01 -14.72
N VAL A 372 5.98 19.76 -13.71
CA VAL A 372 6.05 18.57 -12.85
C VAL A 372 5.87 17.31 -13.70
N LYS A 373 4.86 17.28 -14.57
CA LYS A 373 4.63 16.17 -15.51
C LYS A 373 5.86 15.87 -16.35
N LYS A 374 6.43 16.90 -17.00
CA LYS A 374 7.62 16.76 -17.84
C LYS A 374 8.86 16.33 -17.06
N ALA A 375 9.02 16.82 -15.83
CA ALA A 375 10.11 16.40 -14.95
C ALA A 375 9.99 14.91 -14.58
N LEU A 376 8.77 14.44 -14.35
CA LEU A 376 8.48 13.03 -14.08
C LEU A 376 8.76 12.15 -15.32
N GLU A 377 8.33 12.56 -16.52
CA GLU A 377 8.66 11.89 -17.79
C GLU A 377 10.16 11.72 -17.99
N THR A 378 10.90 12.81 -17.74
CA THR A 378 12.35 12.84 -17.87
C THR A 378 12.98 11.90 -16.85
N SER A 379 12.55 11.96 -15.59
CA SER A 379 13.08 11.12 -14.51
C SER A 379 12.85 9.63 -14.77
N VAL A 380 11.64 9.25 -15.21
CA VAL A 380 11.30 7.85 -15.56
C VAL A 380 12.13 7.38 -16.75
N THR A 381 12.27 8.22 -17.78
CA THR A 381 13.08 7.89 -18.97
C THR A 381 14.56 7.73 -18.63
N ASP A 382 15.11 8.63 -17.82
CA ASP A 382 16.51 8.59 -17.38
C ASP A 382 16.76 7.37 -16.49
N SER A 383 15.84 7.06 -15.57
CA SER A 383 15.91 5.86 -14.73
C SER A 383 15.82 4.57 -15.55
N PHE A 384 14.96 4.52 -16.57
CA PHE A 384 14.92 3.42 -17.53
C PHE A 384 16.25 3.25 -18.28
N ASN A 385 16.83 4.34 -18.79
CA ASN A 385 18.12 4.29 -19.49
C ASN A 385 19.24 3.82 -18.54
N ASN A 386 19.21 4.26 -17.28
CA ASN A 386 20.14 3.79 -16.25
C ASN A 386 19.95 2.29 -15.97
N TYR A 387 18.71 1.81 -15.81
CA TYR A 387 18.39 0.39 -15.68
C TYR A 387 18.97 -0.44 -16.83
N ILE A 388 18.78 -0.01 -18.08
CA ILE A 388 19.34 -0.71 -19.26
C ILE A 388 20.88 -0.73 -19.21
N SER A 389 21.51 0.39 -18.85
CA SER A 389 22.96 0.47 -18.73
C SER A 389 23.50 -0.48 -17.66
N VAL A 390 22.90 -0.48 -16.46
CA VAL A 390 23.32 -1.33 -15.34
C VAL A 390 23.06 -2.81 -15.66
N ARG A 391 21.91 -3.13 -16.27
CA ARG A 391 21.60 -4.49 -16.75
C ARG A 391 22.66 -4.97 -17.74
N THR A 392 23.05 -4.14 -18.71
CA THR A 392 24.08 -4.48 -19.70
C THR A 392 25.43 -4.73 -19.04
N THR A 393 25.80 -3.92 -18.04
CA THR A 393 27.01 -4.14 -17.24
C THR A 393 26.97 -5.50 -16.52
N TYR A 394 25.87 -5.81 -15.83
CA TYR A 394 25.70 -7.09 -15.15
C TYR A 394 25.79 -8.28 -16.15
N GLU A 395 25.06 -8.22 -17.26
CA GLU A 395 25.08 -9.27 -18.28
C GLU A 395 26.50 -9.45 -18.89
N SER A 396 27.24 -8.36 -19.07
CA SER A 396 28.63 -8.40 -19.52
C SER A 396 29.56 -9.04 -18.48
N MET A 397 29.42 -8.70 -17.20
CA MET A 397 30.22 -9.30 -16.13
C MET A 397 29.94 -10.79 -15.99
N ARG A 398 28.67 -11.20 -16.05
CA ARG A 398 28.28 -12.61 -16.05
C ARG A 398 28.92 -13.38 -17.22
N ALA A 399 28.98 -12.78 -18.40
CA ALA A 399 29.63 -13.39 -19.56
C ALA A 399 31.16 -13.51 -19.37
N GLN A 400 31.81 -12.48 -18.81
CA GLN A 400 33.24 -12.49 -18.50
C GLN A 400 33.59 -13.55 -17.45
N VAL A 401 32.78 -13.70 -16.40
CA VAL A 401 32.95 -14.75 -15.38
C VAL A 401 32.83 -16.14 -16.01
N ALA A 402 31.85 -16.36 -16.90
CA ALA A 402 31.70 -17.64 -17.58
C ALA A 402 32.89 -17.97 -18.50
N GLU A 403 33.42 -16.98 -19.24
CA GLU A 403 34.61 -17.15 -20.09
C GLU A 403 35.88 -17.40 -19.27
N ALA A 404 36.06 -16.66 -18.17
CA ALA A 404 37.17 -16.84 -17.25
C ALA A 404 37.12 -18.22 -16.57
N GLN A 405 35.92 -18.72 -16.23
CA GLN A 405 35.75 -20.07 -15.69
C GLN A 405 36.17 -21.15 -16.70
N GLU A 406 35.77 -21.01 -17.97
CA GLU A 406 36.15 -21.97 -19.02
C GLU A 406 37.66 -21.94 -19.29
N THR A 407 38.25 -20.75 -19.28
CA THR A 407 39.70 -20.53 -19.43
C THR A 407 40.45 -21.20 -18.29
N LEU A 408 40.09 -20.88 -17.04
CA LEU A 408 40.69 -21.47 -15.86
C LEU A 408 40.62 -23.01 -15.84
N GLN A 409 39.52 -23.61 -16.32
CA GLN A 409 39.42 -25.07 -16.45
C GLN A 409 40.42 -25.64 -17.47
N LYS A 410 40.57 -24.98 -18.62
CA LYS A 410 41.54 -25.39 -19.66
C LYS A 410 42.97 -25.25 -19.15
N ASP A 411 43.29 -24.15 -18.50
CA ASP A 411 44.65 -23.87 -18.03
C ASP A 411 45.03 -24.70 -16.81
N THR A 412 44.06 -25.04 -15.95
CA THR A 412 44.22 -26.09 -14.93
C THR A 412 44.60 -27.43 -15.58
N ALA A 413 43.95 -27.83 -16.68
CA ALA A 413 44.29 -29.06 -17.38
C ALA A 413 45.68 -29.00 -18.02
N LYS A 414 46.09 -27.86 -18.60
CA LYS A 414 47.45 -27.67 -19.15
C LYS A 414 48.52 -27.70 -18.06
N ASN A 415 48.24 -27.11 -16.89
CA ASN A 415 49.15 -27.16 -15.74
C ASN A 415 49.39 -28.60 -15.27
N LEU A 416 48.33 -29.41 -15.17
CA LEU A 416 48.44 -30.84 -14.86
C LEU A 416 49.25 -31.63 -15.91
N MET A 417 49.31 -31.15 -17.16
CA MET A 417 50.14 -31.72 -18.23
C MET A 417 51.57 -31.14 -18.27
N GLY A 418 51.92 -30.22 -17.37
CA GLY A 418 53.22 -29.54 -17.32
C GLY A 418 53.44 -28.49 -18.43
N GLN A 419 52.37 -28.04 -19.08
CA GLN A 419 52.40 -27.07 -20.20
C GLN A 419 52.04 -25.64 -19.79
N PHE A 420 51.74 -25.43 -18.51
CA PHE A 420 51.35 -24.15 -17.92
C PHE A 420 52.01 -24.03 -16.56
N SER A 421 52.63 -22.88 -16.24
CA SER A 421 53.34 -22.75 -14.96
C SER A 421 52.36 -22.63 -13.79
N TYR A 422 52.86 -22.88 -12.57
CA TYR A 422 52.07 -22.67 -11.36
C TYR A 422 51.75 -21.19 -11.12
N GLU A 423 52.69 -20.30 -11.47
CA GLU A 423 52.53 -18.86 -11.29
C GLU A 423 51.44 -18.30 -12.20
N GLU A 424 51.43 -18.69 -13.48
CA GLU A 424 50.39 -18.29 -14.44
C GLU A 424 49.01 -18.79 -14.00
N LEU A 425 48.90 -20.01 -13.46
CA LEU A 425 47.63 -20.55 -12.96
C LEU A 425 47.13 -19.80 -11.72
N ALA A 426 48.03 -19.41 -10.82
CA ALA A 426 47.67 -18.65 -9.62
C ALA A 426 47.18 -17.24 -9.95
N ASP A 427 47.76 -16.62 -10.99
CA ASP A 427 47.32 -15.32 -11.50
C ASP A 427 45.91 -15.42 -12.13
N GLU A 428 45.65 -16.44 -12.95
CA GLU A 428 44.30 -16.70 -13.51
C GLU A 428 43.24 -17.00 -12.44
N GLN A 429 43.60 -17.76 -11.39
CA GLN A 429 42.70 -18.01 -10.26
C GLN A 429 42.35 -16.71 -9.52
N THR A 430 43.30 -15.80 -9.42
CA THR A 430 43.09 -14.48 -8.79
C THR A 430 42.20 -13.61 -9.66
N GLU A 431 42.44 -13.56 -10.96
CA GLU A 431 41.62 -12.84 -11.92
C GLU A 431 40.18 -13.36 -11.94
N TYR A 432 39.99 -14.68 -11.99
CA TYR A 432 38.66 -15.29 -11.90
C TYR A 432 37.94 -14.92 -10.61
N ALA A 433 38.64 -15.00 -9.47
CA ALA A 433 38.07 -14.64 -8.18
C ALA A 433 37.68 -13.16 -8.09
N ASP A 434 38.47 -12.27 -8.67
CA ASP A 434 38.19 -10.84 -8.69
C ASP A 434 36.97 -10.56 -9.61
N LEU A 435 36.87 -11.21 -10.77
CA LEU A 435 35.69 -11.15 -11.66
C LEU A 435 34.41 -11.66 -11.00
N GLN A 436 34.46 -12.72 -10.19
CA GLN A 436 33.30 -13.20 -9.43
C GLN A 436 32.79 -12.15 -8.44
N MET A 437 33.70 -11.38 -7.82
CA MET A 437 33.31 -10.29 -6.92
C MET A 437 32.74 -9.10 -7.68
N GLU A 438 33.30 -8.76 -8.84
CA GLU A 438 32.76 -7.71 -9.71
C GLU A 438 31.37 -8.07 -10.25
N GLU A 439 31.10 -9.33 -10.61
CA GLU A 439 29.77 -9.79 -10.99
C GLU A 439 28.77 -9.65 -9.84
N LEU A 440 29.15 -10.06 -8.62
CA LEU A 440 28.31 -9.94 -7.43
C LEU A 440 27.98 -8.47 -7.11
N GLU A 441 28.95 -7.57 -7.23
CA GLU A 441 28.75 -6.13 -7.09
C GLU A 441 27.81 -5.58 -8.17
N ALA A 442 28.02 -5.94 -9.44
CA ALA A 442 27.16 -5.55 -10.54
C ALA A 442 25.72 -6.05 -10.36
N LEU A 443 25.53 -7.26 -9.82
CA LEU A 443 24.22 -7.82 -9.49
C LEU A 443 23.53 -7.07 -8.34
N SER A 444 24.30 -6.69 -7.31
CA SER A 444 23.84 -5.79 -6.24
C SER A 444 23.38 -4.46 -6.82
N ASP A 445 24.19 -3.82 -7.65
CA ASP A 445 23.87 -2.50 -8.23
C ASP A 445 22.67 -2.57 -9.16
N TYR A 446 22.51 -3.68 -9.89
CA TYR A 446 21.33 -3.95 -10.70
C TYR A 446 20.05 -4.04 -9.85
N THR A 447 20.08 -4.79 -8.76
CA THR A 447 18.94 -4.92 -7.83
C THR A 447 18.60 -3.58 -7.17
N LYS A 448 19.61 -2.83 -6.72
CA LYS A 448 19.42 -1.49 -6.13
C LYS A 448 18.81 -0.51 -7.14
N THR A 449 19.28 -0.54 -8.38
CA THR A 449 18.74 0.29 -9.47
C THR A 449 17.27 -0.03 -9.73
N LEU A 450 16.89 -1.31 -9.75
CA LEU A 450 15.49 -1.72 -9.87
C LEU A 450 14.63 -1.25 -8.68
N ALA A 451 15.13 -1.35 -7.45
CA ALA A 451 14.42 -0.86 -6.27
C ALA A 451 14.18 0.66 -6.32
N SER A 452 15.18 1.43 -6.71
CA SER A 452 15.04 2.88 -6.91
C SER A 452 14.11 3.24 -8.06
N PHE A 453 14.11 2.45 -9.15
CA PHE A 453 13.19 2.65 -10.26
C PHE A 453 11.73 2.34 -9.84
N ASP A 454 11.52 1.32 -9.03
CA ASP A 454 10.22 0.97 -8.46
C ASP A 454 9.70 2.05 -7.51
N ARG A 455 10.57 2.63 -6.68
CA ARG A 455 10.24 3.81 -5.87
C ARG A 455 9.80 5.01 -6.70
N LEU A 456 10.58 5.35 -7.73
CA LEU A 456 10.30 6.48 -8.60
C LEU A 456 8.96 6.32 -9.31
N THR A 457 8.64 5.10 -9.72
CA THR A 457 7.40 4.77 -10.45
C THR A 457 6.24 4.41 -9.52
N CYS A 458 6.39 4.62 -8.20
CA CYS A 458 5.38 4.32 -7.19
C CYS A 458 4.82 2.88 -7.30
N GLY A 459 5.70 1.92 -7.61
CA GLY A 459 5.33 0.52 -7.75
C GLY A 459 4.84 0.08 -9.13
N ALA A 460 4.91 0.92 -10.15
CA ALA A 460 4.44 0.55 -11.49
C ALA A 460 5.19 -0.64 -12.09
N ILE A 461 6.45 -0.86 -11.67
CA ILE A 461 7.26 -1.97 -12.17
C ILE A 461 7.28 -3.18 -11.22
N SER A 462 6.66 -3.09 -10.04
CA SER A 462 6.67 -4.15 -9.01
C SER A 462 6.21 -5.50 -9.57
N ASP A 463 5.15 -5.52 -10.39
CA ASP A 463 4.60 -6.74 -11.00
C ASP A 463 5.51 -7.36 -12.09
N ARG A 464 6.56 -6.62 -12.51
CA ARG A 464 7.53 -7.05 -13.52
C ARG A 464 8.84 -7.55 -12.89
N LEU A 465 8.93 -7.57 -11.56
CA LEU A 465 10.12 -8.01 -10.83
C LEU A 465 10.07 -9.52 -10.57
N GLU A 466 11.13 -10.22 -10.94
CA GLU A 466 11.30 -11.66 -10.77
C GLU A 466 12.51 -11.97 -9.87
N ALA A 467 12.41 -13.00 -9.03
CA ALA A 467 13.54 -13.43 -8.18
C ALA A 467 14.54 -14.27 -8.98
N LEU A 468 15.85 -13.99 -8.84
CA LEU A 468 16.87 -14.56 -9.74
C LEU A 468 17.32 -16.00 -9.43
N ASP A 469 17.25 -16.46 -8.17
CA ASP A 469 17.35 -17.89 -7.82
C ASP A 469 17.22 -18.09 -6.30
N SER A 470 16.01 -18.42 -5.82
CA SER A 470 15.79 -19.17 -4.59
C SER A 470 14.44 -19.86 -4.70
N GLY A 471 14.34 -21.13 -4.28
CA GLY A 471 13.13 -21.95 -4.36
C GLY A 471 11.93 -21.47 -3.50
N SER A 472 11.87 -20.19 -3.16
CA SER A 472 10.72 -19.51 -2.58
C SER A 472 10.21 -18.48 -3.58
N THR A 473 9.02 -18.74 -4.13
CA THR A 473 8.19 -17.72 -4.78
C THR A 473 7.78 -16.72 -3.71
N ASP A 474 8.59 -15.68 -3.51
CA ASP A 474 8.23 -14.52 -2.70
C ASP A 474 8.47 -13.30 -3.59
N VAL A 475 7.61 -13.22 -4.60
CA VAL A 475 7.53 -12.14 -5.59
C VAL A 475 7.09 -10.90 -4.83
N MET A 476 8.01 -9.94 -4.70
CA MET A 476 7.89 -8.48 -4.53
C MET A 476 6.51 -7.82 -4.30
N GLY A 477 5.60 -8.48 -3.60
CA GLY A 477 4.25 -8.06 -3.30
C GLY A 477 4.10 -8.08 -1.80
N GLY A 478 4.17 -6.89 -1.19
CA GLY A 478 3.66 -6.69 0.16
C GLY A 478 2.17 -7.01 0.14
N GLY A 479 1.84 -8.29 0.37
CA GLY A 479 0.49 -8.77 0.57
C GLY A 479 -0.04 -8.14 1.84
N VAL A 480 -0.73 -7.01 1.68
CA VAL A 480 -1.46 -6.41 2.78
C VAL A 480 -2.79 -7.14 2.89
N SER A 481 -2.84 -8.14 3.76
CA SER A 481 -4.11 -8.64 4.27
C SER A 481 -4.72 -7.56 5.17
N TYR A 482 -5.38 -6.57 4.57
CA TYR A 482 -6.41 -5.85 5.29
C TYR A 482 -7.66 -6.71 5.29
N VAL A 483 -8.02 -7.21 6.48
CA VAL A 483 -9.42 -7.43 6.81
C VAL A 483 -10.04 -6.05 6.72
N VAL A 484 -10.65 -5.75 5.58
CA VAL A 484 -11.63 -4.67 5.48
C VAL A 484 -12.73 -5.07 6.46
N GLU A 485 -13.01 -4.22 7.43
CA GLU A 485 -14.24 -4.32 8.20
C GLU A 485 -15.38 -4.38 7.17
N GLU A 486 -16.06 -5.54 7.09
CA GLU A 486 -17.26 -5.72 6.29
C GLU A 486 -18.33 -4.75 6.82
N GLU A 487 -18.32 -3.52 6.32
CA GLU A 487 -19.43 -2.61 6.45
C GLU A 487 -20.48 -2.97 5.39
N GLU A 488 -21.58 -3.55 5.89
CA GLU A 488 -22.89 -3.78 5.28
C GLU A 488 -23.01 -4.80 4.12
N GLU A 489 -23.80 -5.87 4.32
CA GLU A 489 -24.17 -6.86 3.28
C GLU A 489 -24.91 -6.21 2.08
N GLY A 490 -24.30 -6.24 0.88
CA GLY A 490 -24.96 -5.84 -0.38
C GLY A 490 -24.00 -5.47 -1.51
N ALA A 491 -24.55 -5.27 -2.72
CA ALA A 491 -23.84 -4.57 -3.80
C ALA A 491 -24.00 -3.05 -3.59
N TYR A 492 -22.95 -2.29 -3.89
CA TYR A 492 -22.96 -0.82 -3.76
C TYR A 492 -22.35 -0.18 -5.00
N TYR A 493 -22.84 1.00 -5.36
CA TYR A 493 -22.14 1.87 -6.29
C TYR A 493 -21.35 2.91 -5.50
N TYR A 494 -20.28 3.38 -6.10
CA TYR A 494 -19.54 4.53 -5.63
C TYR A 494 -19.31 5.51 -6.77
N ILE A 495 -19.29 6.79 -6.42
CA ILE A 495 -19.02 7.93 -7.26
C ILE A 495 -17.87 8.67 -6.58
N HIS A 496 -16.64 8.43 -7.03
CA HIS A 496 -15.49 9.22 -6.59
C HIS A 496 -15.44 10.48 -7.44
N SER A 497 -15.50 11.65 -6.81
CA SER A 497 -15.17 12.87 -7.52
C SER A 497 -13.66 13.00 -7.59
N LEU A 498 -13.09 12.95 -8.79
CA LEU A 498 -11.68 13.23 -9.03
C LEU A 498 -11.51 14.75 -9.07
N ALA A 499 -11.12 15.31 -7.92
CA ALA A 499 -10.85 16.74 -7.80
C ALA A 499 -9.81 17.22 -8.82
N SER A 500 -8.83 16.38 -9.17
CA SER A 500 -7.72 16.65 -10.10
C SER A 500 -8.12 16.80 -11.57
N ASP A 501 -9.24 16.22 -12.00
CA ASP A 501 -9.65 16.19 -13.43
C ASP A 501 -11.03 16.83 -13.67
N ASN A 502 -11.64 17.42 -12.64
CA ASN A 502 -13.06 17.82 -12.64
C ASN A 502 -13.97 16.72 -13.25
N ALA A 503 -13.62 15.48 -12.91
CA ALA A 503 -14.23 14.26 -13.40
C ALA A 503 -14.80 13.49 -12.22
N PHE A 504 -15.70 12.56 -12.51
CA PHE A 504 -16.08 11.55 -11.56
C PHE A 504 -15.69 10.17 -12.09
N GLU A 505 -15.28 9.33 -11.16
CA GLU A 505 -15.08 7.92 -11.37
C GLU A 505 -16.28 7.19 -10.74
N PHE A 506 -17.03 6.51 -11.57
CA PHE A 506 -18.14 5.67 -11.16
C PHE A 506 -17.70 4.20 -11.19
N GLY A 507 -17.92 3.48 -10.10
CA GLY A 507 -17.63 2.06 -10.06
C GLY A 507 -18.59 1.31 -9.16
N LEU A 508 -18.52 -0.02 -9.26
CA LEU A 508 -19.42 -0.93 -8.57
C LEU A 508 -18.62 -1.87 -7.68
N TYR A 509 -19.11 -2.07 -6.47
CA TYR A 509 -18.70 -3.16 -5.61
C TYR A 509 -19.79 -4.23 -5.62
N ILE A 510 -19.44 -5.42 -6.10
CA ILE A 510 -20.32 -6.58 -6.11
C ILE A 510 -19.66 -7.70 -5.30
N PRO A 511 -20.17 -8.04 -4.11
CA PRO A 511 -19.61 -9.13 -3.31
C PRO A 511 -19.80 -10.50 -4.00
N GLU A 512 -18.83 -11.40 -3.85
CA GLU A 512 -18.80 -12.73 -4.49
C GLU A 512 -20.03 -13.60 -4.17
N LYS A 513 -20.73 -13.31 -3.07
CA LYS A 513 -21.90 -14.06 -2.59
C LYS A 513 -23.25 -13.58 -3.15
N LEU A 514 -23.28 -12.75 -4.19
CA LEU A 514 -24.54 -12.16 -4.68
C LEU A 514 -25.47 -13.12 -5.44
N GLY A 515 -25.01 -14.32 -5.80
CA GLY A 515 -25.82 -15.36 -6.48
C GLY A 515 -26.24 -15.03 -7.92
N VAL A 516 -25.80 -13.88 -8.46
CA VAL A 516 -26.01 -13.43 -9.83
C VAL A 516 -24.65 -13.09 -10.44
N THR A 517 -24.37 -13.58 -11.64
CA THR A 517 -23.15 -13.27 -12.37
C THR A 517 -23.31 -11.93 -13.08
N ILE A 518 -22.44 -10.96 -12.78
CA ILE A 518 -22.41 -9.65 -13.40
C ILE A 518 -21.00 -9.43 -13.92
N THR A 519 -20.84 -9.30 -15.23
CA THR A 519 -19.54 -9.17 -15.89
C THR A 519 -19.25 -7.75 -16.32
N ALA A 520 -20.28 -6.94 -16.60
CA ALA A 520 -20.12 -5.57 -17.10
C ALA A 520 -21.29 -4.68 -16.71
N TYR A 521 -21.12 -3.37 -16.83
CA TYR A 521 -22.15 -2.39 -16.56
C TYR A 521 -22.04 -1.15 -17.47
N GLU A 522 -23.15 -0.42 -17.60
CA GLU A 522 -23.26 0.87 -18.27
C GLU A 522 -23.93 1.88 -17.34
N LEU A 523 -23.42 3.12 -17.31
CA LEU A 523 -24.03 4.22 -16.57
C LEU A 523 -24.91 5.06 -17.50
N TRP A 524 -26.14 5.35 -17.09
CA TRP A 524 -27.09 6.16 -17.85
C TRP A 524 -27.59 7.32 -17.00
N VAL A 525 -27.46 8.55 -17.51
CA VAL A 525 -27.93 9.77 -16.84
C VAL A 525 -28.78 10.58 -17.80
N ASN A 526 -30.00 10.94 -17.40
CA ASN A 526 -31.01 11.65 -18.20
C ASN A 526 -31.21 11.05 -19.60
N GLY A 527 -31.16 9.72 -19.71
CA GLY A 527 -31.31 8.98 -20.97
C GLY A 527 -30.10 8.98 -21.90
N THR A 528 -28.95 9.52 -21.46
CA THR A 528 -27.68 9.49 -22.18
C THR A 528 -26.72 8.52 -21.50
N GLN A 529 -26.08 7.66 -22.27
CA GLN A 529 -25.04 6.76 -21.76
C GLN A 529 -23.77 7.56 -21.45
N ILE A 530 -23.21 7.35 -20.26
CA ILE A 530 -21.97 7.97 -19.80
C ILE A 530 -20.86 6.93 -19.88
N GLY A 531 -19.88 7.16 -20.77
CA GLY A 531 -18.81 6.21 -21.05
C GLY A 531 -19.27 4.97 -21.84
N ASP A 532 -18.33 4.10 -22.18
CA ASP A 532 -18.61 2.83 -22.83
C ASP A 532 -19.01 1.75 -21.81
N ARG A 533 -19.51 0.61 -22.30
CA ARG A 533 -19.74 -0.57 -21.46
C ARG A 533 -18.43 -1.00 -20.80
N THR A 534 -18.43 -1.05 -19.47
CA THR A 534 -17.24 -1.25 -18.65
C THR A 534 -17.31 -2.56 -17.89
N ASP A 535 -16.20 -3.29 -17.84
CA ASP A 535 -16.07 -4.52 -17.03
C ASP A 535 -16.23 -4.20 -15.54
N ILE A 536 -16.81 -5.11 -14.76
CA ILE A 536 -17.06 -4.89 -13.33
C ILE A 536 -15.78 -4.60 -12.51
N SER A 537 -14.63 -5.07 -12.97
CA SER A 537 -13.32 -4.82 -12.37
C SER A 537 -12.76 -3.42 -12.64
N ARG A 538 -13.42 -2.63 -13.51
CA ARG A 538 -12.99 -1.31 -13.95
C ARG A 538 -14.04 -0.26 -13.62
N SER A 539 -13.62 1.00 -13.59
CA SER A 539 -14.46 2.15 -13.33
C SER A 539 -14.69 2.99 -14.60
N ILE A 540 -15.84 3.67 -14.65
CA ILE A 540 -16.15 4.66 -15.68
C ILE A 540 -15.65 6.02 -15.19
N LYS A 541 -14.67 6.60 -15.88
CA LYS A 541 -14.18 7.96 -15.64
C LYS A 541 -14.80 8.94 -16.64
N HIS A 542 -15.47 9.99 -16.17
CA HIS A 542 -16.13 10.97 -17.04
C HIS A 542 -16.12 12.40 -16.46
N LEU A 543 -16.03 13.43 -17.32
CA LEU A 543 -16.04 14.85 -16.91
C LEU A 543 -17.38 15.24 -16.26
N ALA A 544 -17.32 15.98 -15.15
CA ALA A 544 -18.49 16.43 -14.36
C ALA A 544 -19.25 17.62 -14.99
N LEU A 545 -18.66 18.30 -15.98
CA LEU A 545 -19.10 19.60 -16.54
C LEU A 545 -20.36 19.59 -17.42
N SER A 546 -21.07 18.46 -17.57
CA SER A 546 -22.08 18.32 -18.64
C SER A 546 -23.55 18.21 -18.19
N ILE A 547 -23.84 18.25 -16.88
CA ILE A 547 -25.20 17.98 -16.41
C ILE A 547 -25.68 19.11 -15.49
N ASP A 548 -26.45 20.04 -16.05
CA ASP A 548 -27.05 21.19 -15.33
C ASP A 548 -28.03 20.75 -14.22
N SER A 549 -28.65 19.56 -14.36
CA SER A 549 -29.49 18.90 -13.35
C SER A 549 -29.68 17.41 -13.67
N VAL A 550 -29.54 16.51 -12.68
CA VAL A 550 -29.83 15.08 -12.83
C VAL A 550 -31.28 14.82 -12.43
N ASP A 551 -32.14 14.47 -13.39
CA ASP A 551 -33.54 14.12 -13.15
C ASP A 551 -33.71 12.61 -12.95
N SER A 552 -32.89 11.79 -13.63
CA SER A 552 -32.90 10.33 -13.51
C SER A 552 -31.51 9.76 -13.82
N ALA A 553 -31.03 8.84 -12.99
CA ALA A 553 -29.81 8.10 -13.24
C ALA A 553 -29.99 6.63 -12.85
N PHE A 554 -29.48 5.72 -13.68
CA PHE A 554 -29.51 4.29 -13.41
C PHE A 554 -28.29 3.60 -14.00
N VAL A 555 -27.99 2.42 -13.45
CA VAL A 555 -26.92 1.54 -13.90
C VAL A 555 -27.55 0.33 -14.53
N ARG A 556 -27.16 0.03 -15.77
CA ARG A 556 -27.56 -1.19 -16.46
C ARG A 556 -26.50 -2.26 -16.27
N LEU A 557 -26.86 -3.38 -15.68
CA LEU A 557 -25.97 -4.50 -15.37
C LEU A 557 -26.08 -5.57 -16.47
N TYR A 558 -24.95 -6.22 -16.78
CA TYR A 558 -24.85 -7.24 -17.82
C TYR A 558 -24.20 -8.52 -17.31
N ASP A 559 -24.70 -9.65 -17.79
CA ASP A 559 -24.02 -10.94 -17.81
C ASP A 559 -23.67 -11.24 -19.27
N GLN A 560 -22.40 -11.04 -19.61
CA GLN A 560 -21.87 -11.03 -20.98
C GLN A 560 -22.65 -10.03 -21.86
N ASP A 561 -23.55 -10.53 -22.72
CA ASP A 561 -24.35 -9.74 -23.65
C ASP A 561 -25.82 -9.57 -23.20
N THR A 562 -26.21 -10.19 -22.09
CA THR A 562 -27.60 -10.18 -21.60
C THR A 562 -27.78 -9.13 -20.52
N VAL A 563 -28.79 -8.27 -20.66
CA VAL A 563 -29.17 -7.30 -19.61
C VAL A 563 -29.71 -8.08 -18.41
N VAL A 564 -29.06 -7.87 -17.26
CA VAL A 564 -29.47 -8.42 -15.97
C VAL A 564 -30.51 -7.50 -15.36
N ASP A 565 -30.17 -6.26 -15.05
CA ASP A 565 -31.10 -5.29 -14.44
C ASP A 565 -30.77 -3.83 -14.77
N ASP A 566 -31.76 -2.95 -14.60
CA ASP A 566 -31.62 -1.49 -14.61
C ASP A 566 -31.85 -0.98 -13.18
N CYS A 567 -30.77 -0.64 -12.47
CA CYS A 567 -30.83 -0.22 -11.08
C CYS A 567 -30.76 1.30 -10.96
N GLU A 568 -31.80 1.93 -10.42
CA GLU A 568 -31.79 3.36 -10.12
C GLU A 568 -30.71 3.69 -9.08
N ILE A 569 -29.99 4.79 -9.32
CA ILE A 569 -28.96 5.31 -8.42
C ILE A 569 -29.30 6.72 -7.98
N ASP A 570 -29.04 7.04 -6.72
CA ASP A 570 -29.13 8.39 -6.19
C ASP A 570 -27.81 9.13 -6.46
N THR A 571 -27.81 10.03 -7.42
CA THR A 571 -26.62 10.85 -7.77
C THR A 571 -26.37 11.98 -6.79
N SER A 572 -27.24 12.17 -5.78
CA SER A 572 -27.01 13.13 -4.70
C SER A 572 -26.14 12.59 -3.56
N VAL A 573 -25.74 11.31 -3.66
CA VAL A 573 -24.82 10.63 -2.72
C VAL A 573 -23.65 9.97 -3.46
N TYR A 574 -22.46 10.02 -2.86
CA TYR A 574 -21.22 9.50 -3.45
C TYR A 574 -21.07 7.98 -3.33
N SER A 575 -21.94 7.32 -2.57
CA SER A 575 -22.09 5.88 -2.59
C SER A 575 -23.49 5.52 -2.13
N GLY A 576 -24.01 4.42 -2.64
CA GLY A 576 -25.35 3.96 -2.32
C GLY A 576 -25.53 2.48 -2.59
N LYS A 577 -26.51 1.89 -1.91
CA LYS A 577 -26.84 0.48 -2.10
C LYS A 577 -27.48 0.27 -3.47
N LEU A 578 -26.94 -0.67 -4.22
CA LEU A 578 -27.47 -1.12 -5.50
C LEU A 578 -28.55 -2.17 -5.25
N VAL A 579 -29.80 -1.82 -5.58
CA VAL A 579 -30.95 -2.72 -5.42
C VAL A 579 -31.21 -3.45 -6.74
N ILE A 580 -30.66 -4.66 -6.86
CA ILE A 580 -30.85 -5.52 -8.04
C ILE A 580 -32.14 -6.32 -7.87
N THR A 581 -33.17 -5.91 -8.60
CA THR A 581 -34.52 -6.46 -8.63
C THR A 581 -34.70 -7.72 -9.48
N THR A 582 -33.92 -7.93 -10.54
CA THR A 582 -33.92 -9.20 -11.32
C THR A 582 -32.96 -10.22 -10.68
N GLY A 583 -33.43 -10.78 -9.57
CA GLY A 583 -32.70 -11.76 -8.77
C GLY A 583 -33.08 -11.72 -7.30
N TYR A 584 -33.77 -10.67 -6.86
CA TYR A 584 -34.36 -10.60 -5.54
C TYR A 584 -35.67 -11.41 -5.47
N GLN A 585 -35.54 -12.74 -5.29
CA GLN A 585 -36.38 -13.36 -4.26
C GLN A 585 -35.69 -13.11 -2.93
N ILE A 586 -36.19 -12.13 -2.17
CA ILE A 586 -36.06 -12.19 -0.71
C ILE A 586 -36.82 -13.44 -0.29
N LYS A 587 -36.13 -14.57 -0.27
CA LYS A 587 -36.27 -15.40 0.91
C LYS A 587 -35.26 -14.82 1.87
N SER A 588 -35.77 -14.25 2.96
CA SER A 588 -35.05 -14.33 4.22
C SER A 588 -34.46 -15.73 4.28
N ASP A 589 -33.15 -15.86 4.48
CA ASP A 589 -32.56 -17.13 4.84
C ASP A 589 -33.17 -17.49 6.22
N GLU A 590 -34.37 -18.06 6.19
CA GLU A 590 -34.75 -19.05 7.17
C GLU A 590 -33.74 -20.17 6.94
N SER A 591 -32.57 -20.03 7.58
CA SER A 591 -32.05 -21.14 8.36
C SER A 591 -33.28 -21.87 8.89
N ARG A 592 -33.55 -23.09 8.41
CA ARG A 592 -34.73 -23.84 8.84
C ARG A 592 -34.51 -24.09 10.33
N VAL A 593 -35.01 -23.16 11.14
CA VAL A 593 -34.98 -23.27 12.59
C VAL A 593 -35.91 -24.42 12.90
N ILE A 594 -35.31 -25.55 13.24
CA ILE A 594 -36.03 -26.77 13.58
C ILE A 594 -36.61 -26.64 14.99
N GLY A 595 -36.00 -25.83 15.85
CA GLY A 595 -36.50 -25.54 17.17
C GLY A 595 -35.60 -24.59 17.96
N THR A 596 -35.97 -24.34 19.21
CA THR A 596 -35.14 -23.62 20.19
C THR A 596 -34.74 -24.56 21.31
N TYR A 597 -33.64 -24.24 21.98
CA TYR A 597 -33.22 -24.98 23.17
C TYR A 597 -33.06 -24.08 24.37
N THR A 598 -33.34 -24.62 25.55
CA THR A 598 -33.08 -23.98 26.84
C THR A 598 -32.09 -24.82 27.61
N LEU A 599 -30.96 -24.21 27.98
CA LEU A 599 -29.93 -24.82 28.81
C LEU A 599 -29.96 -24.23 30.22
N ASN A 600 -30.17 -25.08 31.22
CA ASN A 600 -30.07 -24.71 32.63
C ASN A 600 -28.98 -25.53 33.30
N THR A 601 -27.95 -24.88 33.86
CA THR A 601 -26.86 -25.55 34.58
C THR A 601 -27.02 -25.34 36.08
N SER A 602 -27.09 -26.43 36.84
CA SER A 602 -27.14 -26.38 38.31
C SER A 602 -25.73 -26.21 38.88
N ALA A 603 -25.45 -25.03 39.46
CA ALA A 603 -24.17 -24.74 40.11
C ALA A 603 -23.87 -25.65 41.32
N VAL A 604 -24.90 -26.28 41.91
CA VAL A 604 -24.76 -27.15 43.10
C VAL A 604 -24.40 -28.59 42.73
N THR A 605 -24.89 -29.10 41.60
CA THR A 605 -24.69 -30.50 41.19
C THR A 605 -23.78 -30.67 39.97
N GLY A 606 -23.41 -29.58 39.29
CA GLY A 606 -22.58 -29.63 38.07
C GLY A 606 -23.26 -30.31 36.88
N VAL A 607 -24.59 -30.46 36.92
CA VAL A 607 -25.40 -31.10 35.87
C VAL A 607 -26.08 -30.00 35.04
N ALA A 608 -25.94 -30.10 33.72
CA ALA A 608 -26.68 -29.30 32.76
C ALA A 608 -27.92 -30.06 32.30
N SER A 609 -29.06 -29.36 32.28
CA SER A 609 -30.33 -29.83 31.71
C SER A 609 -30.64 -29.04 30.45
N LEU A 610 -30.85 -29.75 29.35
CA LEU A 610 -31.18 -29.20 28.04
C LEU A 610 -32.60 -29.61 27.65
N GLU A 611 -33.46 -28.63 27.40
CA GLU A 611 -34.82 -28.84 26.92
C GLU A 611 -34.95 -28.27 25.52
N ILE A 612 -35.54 -29.04 24.60
CA ILE A 612 -35.73 -28.66 23.20
C ILE A 612 -37.21 -28.43 22.95
N GLN A 613 -37.55 -27.32 22.28
CA GLN A 613 -38.89 -26.99 21.83
C GLN A 613 -38.90 -26.86 20.31
N THR A 614 -39.84 -27.55 19.67
CA THR A 614 -40.04 -27.51 18.21
C THR A 614 -41.53 -27.42 17.90
N ASP A 615 -41.87 -26.70 16.84
CA ASP A 615 -43.22 -26.59 16.28
C ASP A 615 -43.51 -27.70 15.24
N LYS A 616 -42.50 -28.51 14.89
CA LYS A 616 -42.57 -29.59 13.92
C LYS A 616 -43.19 -30.85 14.55
N ALA A 617 -44.41 -31.19 14.14
CA ALA A 617 -45.18 -32.30 14.72
C ALA A 617 -44.64 -33.70 14.36
N ASP A 618 -43.85 -33.79 13.29
CA ASP A 618 -43.20 -35.01 12.81
C ASP A 618 -41.99 -35.43 13.63
N ILE A 619 -41.38 -34.52 14.40
CA ILE A 619 -40.27 -34.81 15.32
C ILE A 619 -40.81 -35.45 16.60
N GLN A 620 -40.39 -36.68 16.87
CA GLN A 620 -40.79 -37.43 18.07
C GLN A 620 -39.61 -37.76 18.98
N TYR A 621 -38.40 -37.88 18.43
CA TYR A 621 -37.20 -38.20 19.20
C TYR A 621 -35.99 -37.39 18.75
N TYR A 622 -34.96 -37.30 19.60
CA TYR A 622 -33.67 -36.70 19.27
C TYR A 622 -32.50 -37.48 19.90
N ASP A 623 -31.31 -37.31 19.32
CA ASP A 623 -30.04 -37.62 19.96
C ASP A 623 -29.02 -36.50 19.69
N ILE A 624 -27.97 -36.44 20.52
CA ILE A 624 -26.94 -35.39 20.46
C ILE A 624 -25.57 -36.04 20.28
N ARG A 625 -24.82 -35.55 19.30
CA ARG A 625 -23.48 -36.01 18.97
C ARG A 625 -22.45 -34.90 19.17
N THR A 626 -21.24 -35.28 19.60
CA THR A 626 -20.07 -34.39 19.59
C THR A 626 -19.55 -34.19 18.17
N ALA A 627 -18.63 -33.23 17.98
CA ALA A 627 -17.96 -33.00 16.69
C ALA A 627 -17.28 -34.27 16.12
N ASP A 628 -16.76 -35.13 16.99
CA ASP A 628 -16.15 -36.43 16.62
C ASP A 628 -17.17 -37.54 16.34
N GLY A 629 -18.47 -37.24 16.35
CA GLY A 629 -19.55 -38.17 16.05
C GLY A 629 -19.94 -39.13 17.18
N MET A 630 -19.46 -38.93 18.41
CA MET A 630 -19.83 -39.75 19.56
C MET A 630 -21.15 -39.29 20.19
N TYR A 631 -22.01 -40.25 20.58
CA TYR A 631 -23.30 -39.95 21.21
C TYR A 631 -23.11 -39.57 22.69
N LEU A 632 -23.73 -38.47 23.12
CA LEU A 632 -23.63 -37.99 24.51
C LEU A 632 -24.46 -38.80 25.50
N ALA A 633 -25.50 -39.49 25.04
CA ALA A 633 -26.12 -40.58 25.79
C ALA A 633 -25.93 -41.90 25.03
N ASN A 634 -26.07 -43.03 25.73
CA ASN A 634 -26.22 -44.34 25.08
C ASN A 634 -27.14 -44.21 23.86
N ARG A 635 -26.87 -44.94 22.77
CA ARG A 635 -27.49 -44.84 21.42
C ARG A 635 -29.04 -44.89 21.35
N GLU A 636 -29.72 -44.90 22.48
CA GLU A 636 -31.14 -44.80 22.65
C GLU A 636 -31.64 -43.37 22.38
N LYS A 637 -32.66 -43.27 21.53
CA LYS A 637 -33.25 -42.01 21.09
C LYS A 637 -34.19 -41.45 22.15
N ILE A 638 -34.02 -40.17 22.48
CA ILE A 638 -34.71 -39.52 23.60
C ILE A 638 -36.00 -38.88 23.08
N PRO A 639 -37.17 -39.10 23.71
CA PRO A 639 -38.40 -38.44 23.30
C PRO A 639 -38.27 -36.91 23.37
N ILE A 640 -38.80 -36.19 22.38
CA ILE A 640 -38.62 -34.73 22.25
C ILE A 640 -39.12 -33.93 23.47
N ARG A 641 -40.10 -34.47 24.20
CA ARG A 641 -40.65 -33.84 25.42
C ARG A 641 -39.84 -34.13 26.69
N THR A 642 -38.80 -34.96 26.60
CA THR A 642 -37.94 -35.33 27.71
C THR A 642 -36.66 -34.50 27.66
N GLY A 643 -36.41 -33.70 28.70
CA GLY A 643 -35.17 -32.93 28.82
C GLY A 643 -33.94 -33.84 28.98
N PHE A 644 -32.86 -33.50 28.29
CA PHE A 644 -31.57 -34.18 28.38
C PHE A 644 -30.80 -33.71 29.62
N LYS A 645 -30.22 -34.62 30.40
CA LYS A 645 -29.40 -34.29 31.56
C LYS A 645 -28.03 -34.91 31.43
N TYR A 646 -26.99 -34.09 31.55
CA TYR A 646 -25.60 -34.53 31.46
C TYR A 646 -24.66 -33.66 32.29
N LEU A 647 -23.38 -34.03 32.37
CA LEU A 647 -22.35 -33.24 33.05
C LEU A 647 -22.21 -31.86 32.39
N GLY A 648 -22.03 -30.83 33.22
CA GLY A 648 -22.09 -29.41 32.83
C GLY A 648 -20.99 -28.93 31.87
N LEU A 649 -20.00 -29.78 31.53
CA LEU A 649 -18.98 -29.44 30.52
C LEU A 649 -19.55 -29.19 29.12
N ILE A 650 -20.77 -29.64 28.83
CA ILE A 650 -21.44 -29.38 27.55
C ILE A 650 -21.73 -27.89 27.36
N SER A 651 -21.93 -27.10 28.43
CA SER A 651 -22.37 -25.70 28.31
C SER A 651 -21.40 -24.80 27.54
N SER A 652 -20.11 -25.14 27.54
CA SER A 652 -19.07 -24.39 26.80
C SER A 652 -18.86 -24.86 25.36
N ASP A 653 -19.47 -25.98 24.95
CA ASP A 653 -19.20 -26.63 23.66
C ASP A 653 -20.46 -26.80 22.79
N ILE A 654 -21.57 -26.16 23.16
CA ILE A 654 -22.86 -26.24 22.45
C ILE A 654 -22.77 -25.94 20.95
N PRO A 655 -22.03 -24.92 20.48
CA PRO A 655 -21.91 -24.64 19.04
C PRO A 655 -21.34 -25.82 18.22
N ASN A 656 -20.54 -26.69 18.85
CA ASN A 656 -19.88 -27.80 18.20
C ASN A 656 -20.68 -29.12 18.29
N LEU A 657 -21.87 -29.10 18.89
CA LEU A 657 -22.75 -30.27 18.98
C LEU A 657 -23.66 -30.36 17.76
N THR A 658 -23.91 -31.61 17.34
CA THR A 658 -24.89 -31.92 16.31
C THR A 658 -26.13 -32.55 16.94
N PHE A 659 -27.30 -31.95 16.68
CA PHE A 659 -28.61 -32.40 17.12
C PHE A 659 -29.30 -33.14 16.00
N CYS A 660 -29.55 -34.44 16.18
CA CYS A 660 -30.23 -35.25 15.18
C CYS A 660 -31.67 -35.51 15.63
N PHE A 661 -32.65 -35.18 14.78
CA PHE A 661 -34.08 -35.33 15.04
C PHE A 661 -34.68 -36.49 14.25
N TYR A 662 -35.60 -37.22 14.86
CA TYR A 662 -36.16 -38.45 14.29
C TYR A 662 -37.69 -38.49 14.38
N GLY A 663 -38.29 -39.15 13.39
CA GLY A 663 -39.74 -39.37 13.29
C GLY A 663 -40.26 -40.50 14.17
N SER A 664 -41.57 -40.76 14.11
CA SER A 664 -42.26 -41.83 14.86
C SER A 664 -41.72 -43.23 14.55
N GLU A 665 -41.29 -43.49 13.31
CA GLU A 665 -40.68 -44.73 12.85
C GLU A 665 -39.15 -44.77 13.06
N ARG A 666 -38.58 -43.77 13.77
CA ARG A 666 -37.15 -43.61 14.09
C ARG A 666 -36.22 -43.36 12.89
N GLN A 667 -36.74 -43.01 11.71
CA GLN A 667 -35.96 -42.43 10.63
C GLN A 667 -35.43 -41.05 11.01
N LEU A 668 -34.21 -40.74 10.58
CA LEU A 668 -33.62 -39.40 10.71
C LEU A 668 -34.40 -38.43 9.82
N LEU A 669 -34.81 -37.30 10.40
CA LEU A 669 -35.53 -36.24 9.71
C LEU A 669 -34.62 -35.04 9.46
N TYR A 670 -33.87 -34.62 10.48
CA TYR A 670 -33.04 -33.41 10.45
C TYR A 670 -31.74 -33.61 11.22
N GLU A 671 -30.64 -33.04 10.74
CA GLU A 671 -29.44 -32.78 11.52
C GLU A 671 -29.27 -31.28 11.70
N CYS A 672 -29.01 -30.82 12.91
CA CYS A 672 -28.98 -29.40 13.24
C CYS A 672 -27.73 -29.04 14.06
N ARG A 673 -27.27 -27.79 13.93
CA ARG A 673 -26.30 -27.17 14.84
C ARG A 673 -26.99 -26.16 15.74
N ALA A 674 -26.43 -25.96 16.92
CA ALA A 674 -26.92 -24.94 17.85
C ALA A 674 -26.24 -23.61 17.59
N ASP A 675 -27.06 -22.57 17.42
CA ASP A 675 -26.60 -21.19 17.53
C ASP A 675 -26.64 -20.78 19.02
N ALA A 676 -25.48 -20.36 19.54
CA ALA A 676 -25.34 -19.97 20.94
C ALA A 676 -25.86 -18.56 21.23
N GLU A 677 -25.87 -17.65 20.26
CA GLU A 677 -26.34 -16.28 20.44
C GLU A 677 -27.87 -16.22 20.40
N SER A 678 -28.48 -16.89 19.42
CA SER A 678 -29.94 -16.89 19.25
C SER A 678 -30.67 -18.01 20.01
N ARG A 679 -29.94 -19.01 20.54
CA ARG A 679 -30.48 -20.24 21.17
C ARG A 679 -31.40 -21.07 20.26
N GLN A 680 -31.13 -21.02 18.96
CA GLN A 680 -31.86 -21.74 17.92
C GLN A 680 -31.11 -22.99 17.45
N LEU A 681 -31.85 -23.98 16.95
CA LEU A 681 -31.32 -25.17 16.29
C LEU A 681 -31.55 -25.04 14.79
N VAL A 682 -30.46 -24.92 14.04
CA VAL A 682 -30.46 -24.65 12.60
C VAL A 682 -30.08 -25.90 11.83
N GLU A 683 -30.87 -26.29 10.83
CA GLU A 683 -30.59 -27.42 9.94
C GLU A 683 -29.21 -27.29 9.26
N LYS A 684 -28.41 -28.35 9.35
CA LYS A 684 -27.08 -28.45 8.73
C LYS A 684 -27.27 -28.72 7.23
N LYS A 685 -26.92 -27.75 6.38
CA LYS A 685 -26.91 -27.93 4.91
C LYS A 685 -25.87 -29.01 4.56
N GLU A 686 -26.22 -29.99 3.73
CA GLU A 686 -25.22 -30.83 3.04
C GLU A 686 -24.43 -29.90 2.12
N GLU A 687 -23.10 -29.90 2.25
CA GLU A 687 -22.19 -29.15 1.37
C GLU A 687 -22.22 -29.67 -0.07
#